data_AF-A0A935P6M5-F1
#
_entry.id   AF-A0A935P6M5-F1
#
_cell.length_a   1.000
_cell.length_b   1.000
_cell.length_c   1.000
_cell.angle_alpha   90.00
_cell.angle_beta   90.00
_cell.angle_gamma   90.00
#
_symmetry.space_group_name_H-M   'P 1'
#
loop_
_entity.id
_entity.type
_entity.pdbx_description
1 polymer ?
#
loop_
_entity_poly.entity_id
_entity_poly.type
_entity_poly.pdbx_seq_one_letter_code
_entity_poly.pdbx_strand_id
1 'polypeptide(L)'
;MTSPYRDAPHEEEHDEGGPLVLVDVHGASGAHGASGAHGASGQGHGAHGRDGQHATAAQAGQPAGRIRLELARSGAAAALQSFSSIEVSGVAVLPGGQEQRLKDQVPIDRRLAHASIRLAAYGGDGGNGGNGGDGGDGSKGEDGDDATRFSSGDRGGPGGNGGDGGRGSSGGPGGDGGQIVVVVSERDTALLMLVEHELAGGRGGAAGRNGTGGRGGPGGDGGSSYSWSESESYTDSSGNRRTRSVSHRNSGGSDGPDGSHGLPGSAALQAGAPGSPGRFAIEVLTPEAIVSYDALYAPRLAAFAHAAHAAHAADAAHADDGIYEPGEHGRVFAIEVENQGGMPTPTADELGVALVMGDWILPAPAHLVVPPGLPAGRRERVPGELLFRLRDHLPTEPGEPLLQRETLAHRAFLAAVHRDVAGFAEGPVREAGELVIQFPAHLGSVEALRSLAPGESSRVILTVQNISTQALGAASPGGRVVKLWVATAADSELGDDAVALGHLGQRHPPSAGVTIEVELVPAGGSVEVELLVSVREEAPTYRSFTGRVTLQLGGLTEPARPRPVHLRDFNVRVARRFVADGADLLLVVNHRTSHQVLAAWEDLARRLSTNVAVWDLSREQHLDLDLPIYDGASLAQRFAGKAMVILNNPIDGPTGPSRPDTWLRAEQAVRAAASGLDIAFVGSDAHLERVLLAGAASRGQAPLPVDGEDAVLALAAGGAHAMLAMHQRYRLRFWARPSADWLTRQAHRLSARLHRAAPERRHLVVTRFAPEIESSSWWWGTRWRVGTLEVVPMLDSVGHALVHAQVDDQQLGDAAYVREAATTAAVLQMFDFGEQLEQLRRNLLDPTAEQTLLDQQADAILVDLTDELLAARAQDAASAPPQELPRLARLVQADGGLPRVELGQRGGDAVVRLLARFRFVAESQALWWQRLPPWRWLGRHARRVALLRQRIEEALSAAFSPEQLEAARAAVDAGHRELAGQHRAARKARTASRRQLWARDLGRSPMLLAQVKGDGALLDSPETRVIGEEAYATAASQEASAEARRAELEDQARRVHARLFVPQAE
;
A
#
# COMPACT_ATOMS: atom_id res chain seq x y z
N MET A 1 -7.30 33.95 3.62
CA MET A 1 -7.66 34.87 2.51
C MET A 1 -7.31 34.15 1.22
N THR A 2 -8.30 33.93 0.37
CA THR A 2 -8.27 33.07 -0.83
C THR A 2 -7.44 33.68 -1.95
N SER A 3 -6.51 32.88 -2.48
CA SER A 3 -5.62 33.20 -3.61
C SER A 3 -6.43 33.46 -4.90
N PRO A 4 -6.28 34.61 -5.57
CA PRO A 4 -6.95 34.90 -6.82
C PRO A 4 -5.97 34.72 -7.99
N TYR A 5 -5.72 33.47 -8.41
CA TYR A 5 -5.14 33.17 -9.73
C TYR A 5 -5.65 31.80 -10.20
N ARG A 6 -6.95 31.74 -10.49
CA ARG A 6 -7.58 30.78 -11.39
C ARG A 6 -8.42 31.63 -12.33
N ASP A 7 -7.95 31.74 -13.57
CA ASP A 7 -8.67 32.08 -14.81
C ASP A 7 -7.63 32.58 -15.82
N ALA A 8 -6.69 31.69 -16.18
CA ALA A 8 -6.14 31.75 -17.54
C ALA A 8 -7.19 31.05 -18.42
N PRO A 9 -7.65 31.65 -19.53
CA PRO A 9 -8.59 30.99 -20.40
C PRO A 9 -7.94 29.69 -20.87
N HIS A 10 -8.64 28.58 -20.70
CA HIS A 10 -8.41 27.39 -21.50
C HIS A 10 -8.56 27.85 -22.96
N GLU A 11 -7.43 28.13 -23.62
CA GLU A 11 -7.38 28.06 -25.07
C GLU A 11 -7.78 26.62 -25.39
N GLU A 12 -8.96 26.50 -25.99
CA GLU A 12 -9.42 25.27 -26.62
C GLU A 12 -8.25 24.75 -27.45
N GLU A 13 -7.72 23.60 -27.04
CA GLU A 13 -6.78 22.79 -27.77
C GLU A 13 -7.46 22.45 -29.10
N HIS A 14 -7.30 23.35 -30.07
CA HIS A 14 -7.71 23.15 -31.44
C HIS A 14 -6.80 22.06 -32.00
N ASP A 15 -7.35 20.86 -31.93
CA ASP A 15 -6.90 19.65 -32.59
C ASP A 15 -6.47 19.95 -34.04
N GLU A 16 -5.24 19.53 -34.33
CA GLU A 16 -4.65 19.24 -35.64
C GLU A 16 -4.70 20.34 -36.72
N GLY A 17 -3.71 21.24 -36.69
CA GLY A 17 -3.28 21.96 -37.88
C GLY A 17 -2.85 20.97 -38.97
N GLY A 18 -3.74 20.71 -39.94
CA GLY A 18 -3.46 19.85 -41.08
C GLY A 18 -2.22 20.27 -41.87
N PRO A 19 -1.71 19.41 -42.78
CA PRO A 19 -0.53 19.72 -43.58
C PRO A 19 -0.75 20.99 -44.42
N LEU A 20 0.31 21.78 -44.57
CA LEU A 20 0.36 22.94 -45.47
C LEU A 20 0.02 22.52 -46.90
N VAL A 21 0.54 21.37 -47.32
CA VAL A 21 0.23 20.71 -48.60
C VAL A 21 0.31 19.21 -48.35
N LEU A 22 -0.72 18.47 -48.78
CA LEU A 22 -0.71 17.01 -48.80
C LEU A 22 -0.66 16.52 -50.25
N VAL A 23 0.37 15.76 -50.58
CA VAL A 23 0.48 15.07 -51.87
C VAL A 23 0.60 13.58 -51.62
N ASP A 24 -0.40 12.83 -52.07
CA ASP A 24 -0.51 11.40 -51.91
C ASP A 24 -0.59 10.74 -53.31
N VAL A 25 0.26 9.75 -53.55
CA VAL A 25 0.26 8.91 -54.76
C VAL A 25 0.22 7.40 -54.44
N HIS A 26 -0.54 6.98 -53.43
CA HIS A 26 -0.66 5.58 -52.99
C HIS A 26 -1.22 4.63 -54.05
N GLY A 27 -0.60 3.46 -54.19
CA GLY A 27 -1.10 2.35 -55.00
C GLY A 27 -2.30 1.65 -54.37
N ALA A 28 -3.26 1.23 -55.20
CA ALA A 28 -4.41 0.47 -54.74
C ALA A 28 -4.04 -0.97 -54.34
N SER A 29 -4.71 -1.52 -53.32
CA SER A 29 -4.56 -2.91 -52.92
C SER A 29 -5.07 -3.89 -53.99
N GLY A 30 -4.41 -5.02 -54.12
CA GLY A 30 -4.79 -6.12 -55.01
C GLY A 30 -6.03 -6.87 -54.51
N ALA A 31 -6.90 -7.25 -55.44
CA ALA A 31 -8.08 -8.05 -55.12
C ALA A 31 -7.69 -9.44 -54.59
N HIS A 32 -8.42 -9.91 -53.58
CA HIS A 32 -8.23 -11.24 -53.01
C HIS A 32 -8.72 -12.34 -53.97
N GLY A 33 -8.09 -13.51 -53.91
CA GLY A 33 -8.57 -14.71 -54.59
C GLY A 33 -9.87 -15.20 -53.96
N ALA A 34 -10.89 -15.43 -54.77
CA ALA A 34 -12.13 -16.07 -54.31
C ALA A 34 -11.90 -17.56 -54.01
N SER A 35 -12.40 -18.02 -52.89
CA SER A 35 -12.36 -19.43 -52.49
C SER A 35 -13.22 -20.32 -53.38
N GLY A 36 -12.80 -21.56 -53.58
CA GLY A 36 -13.58 -22.57 -54.30
C GLY A 36 -14.72 -23.13 -53.43
N ALA A 37 -15.82 -23.50 -54.07
CA ALA A 37 -16.96 -24.14 -53.40
C ALA A 37 -16.65 -25.60 -53.01
N HIS A 38 -17.16 -26.04 -51.86
CA HIS A 38 -17.05 -27.43 -51.42
C HIS A 38 -17.86 -28.38 -52.34
N GLY A 39 -17.36 -29.59 -52.50
CA GLY A 39 -18.04 -30.68 -53.19
C GLY A 39 -19.19 -31.24 -52.36
N ALA A 40 -20.28 -31.64 -53.02
CA ALA A 40 -21.41 -32.26 -52.35
C ALA A 40 -21.14 -33.74 -52.07
N SER A 41 -21.52 -34.22 -50.88
CA SER A 41 -21.44 -35.65 -50.54
C SER A 41 -22.38 -36.50 -51.41
N GLY A 42 -22.02 -37.77 -51.61
CA GLY A 42 -22.82 -38.74 -52.36
C GLY A 42 -24.19 -38.98 -51.73
N GLN A 43 -25.22 -39.12 -52.54
CA GLN A 43 -26.59 -39.41 -52.09
C GLN A 43 -27.08 -40.74 -52.70
N GLY A 44 -27.42 -41.71 -51.84
CA GLY A 44 -27.79 -43.08 -52.22
C GLY A 44 -26.67 -44.08 -51.96
N HIS A 45 -26.96 -45.38 -51.85
CA HIS A 45 -25.95 -46.38 -51.46
C HIS A 45 -24.79 -46.46 -52.45
N GLY A 46 -23.55 -46.41 -51.95
CA GLY A 46 -22.33 -46.47 -52.77
C GLY A 46 -22.02 -45.23 -53.62
N ALA A 47 -22.79 -44.14 -53.51
CA ALA A 47 -22.61 -42.91 -54.27
C ALA A 47 -21.34 -42.15 -53.85
N HIS A 48 -20.59 -41.67 -54.83
CA HIS A 48 -19.35 -40.93 -54.60
C HIS A 48 -19.62 -39.46 -54.25
N GLY A 49 -18.80 -38.88 -53.38
CA GLY A 49 -18.76 -37.45 -53.15
C GLY A 49 -18.15 -36.71 -54.35
N ARG A 50 -18.55 -35.45 -54.56
CA ARG A 50 -18.02 -34.58 -55.62
C ARG A 50 -16.76 -33.87 -55.16
N ASP A 51 -15.90 -33.54 -56.10
CA ASP A 51 -14.69 -32.78 -55.81
C ASP A 51 -15.01 -31.33 -55.43
N GLY A 52 -14.18 -30.76 -54.56
CA GLY A 52 -14.19 -29.34 -54.24
C GLY A 52 -13.57 -28.50 -55.36
N GLN A 53 -14.12 -27.32 -55.59
CA GLN A 53 -13.63 -26.39 -56.62
C GLN A 53 -12.33 -25.72 -56.18
N HIS A 54 -11.53 -25.32 -57.14
CA HIS A 54 -10.29 -24.60 -56.90
C HIS A 54 -10.55 -23.11 -56.64
N ALA A 55 -9.69 -22.48 -55.85
CA ALA A 55 -9.70 -21.03 -55.65
C ALA A 55 -9.20 -20.29 -56.90
N THR A 56 -9.63 -19.04 -57.05
CA THR A 56 -9.08 -18.09 -58.04
C THR A 56 -7.83 -17.41 -57.50
N ALA A 57 -6.95 -16.97 -58.40
CA ALA A 57 -5.70 -16.31 -58.01
C ALA A 57 -5.95 -14.90 -57.44
N ALA A 58 -5.18 -14.54 -56.41
CA ALA A 58 -5.14 -13.18 -55.91
C ALA A 58 -4.35 -12.25 -56.85
N GLN A 59 -4.67 -10.96 -56.82
CA GLN A 59 -4.01 -9.93 -57.63
C GLN A 59 -2.88 -9.24 -56.87
N ALA A 60 -1.88 -8.77 -57.60
CA ALA A 60 -0.82 -7.93 -57.06
C ALA A 60 -1.37 -6.57 -56.60
N GLY A 61 -0.76 -6.00 -55.58
CA GLY A 61 -0.96 -4.59 -55.24
C GLY A 61 -0.35 -3.68 -56.31
N GLN A 62 -0.96 -2.51 -56.50
CA GLN A 62 -0.49 -1.53 -57.48
C GLN A 62 0.75 -0.81 -56.94
N PRO A 63 1.80 -0.60 -57.75
CA PRO A 63 2.91 0.27 -57.36
C PRO A 63 2.44 1.69 -57.08
N ALA A 64 3.10 2.40 -56.16
CA ALA A 64 2.83 3.80 -55.91
C ALA A 64 3.26 4.68 -57.09
N GLY A 65 2.75 5.90 -57.12
CA GLY A 65 3.09 6.92 -58.10
C GLY A 65 4.41 7.62 -57.83
N ARG A 66 4.59 8.80 -58.45
CA ARG A 66 5.79 9.62 -58.32
C ARG A 66 5.43 11.06 -58.02
N ILE A 67 6.17 11.70 -57.13
CA ILE A 67 6.01 13.12 -56.78
C ILE A 67 7.32 13.83 -57.16
N ARG A 68 7.23 14.88 -57.97
CA ARG A 68 8.31 15.86 -58.16
C ARG A 68 7.80 17.23 -57.76
N LEU A 69 8.35 17.80 -56.68
CA LEU A 69 7.92 19.05 -56.09
C LEU A 69 9.07 20.06 -56.10
N GLU A 70 8.81 21.29 -56.49
CA GLU A 70 9.72 22.43 -56.44
C GLU A 70 9.24 23.42 -55.38
N LEU A 71 10.14 23.82 -54.48
CA LEU A 71 9.87 24.82 -53.44
C LEU A 71 10.71 26.08 -53.69
N ALA A 72 10.06 27.23 -53.69
CA ALA A 72 10.69 28.53 -53.84
C ALA A 72 10.05 29.57 -52.91
N ARG A 73 10.82 30.59 -52.52
CA ARG A 73 10.26 31.76 -51.80
C ARG A 73 9.38 32.56 -52.77
N SER A 74 8.20 33.00 -52.31
CA SER A 74 7.30 33.83 -53.14
C SER A 74 7.42 35.32 -52.77
N GLY A 75 7.65 36.18 -53.77
CA GLY A 75 7.65 37.66 -53.66
C GLY A 75 8.94 38.37 -54.07
N ALA A 76 8.82 39.59 -54.62
CA ALA A 76 9.93 40.41 -55.13
C ALA A 76 10.84 41.05 -54.06
N ALA A 77 10.62 40.77 -52.78
CA ALA A 77 11.46 41.23 -51.68
C ALA A 77 12.45 40.13 -51.24
N ALA A 78 13.24 39.61 -52.17
CA ALA A 78 14.34 38.67 -51.92
C ALA A 78 15.51 39.27 -51.10
N ALA A 79 15.26 40.37 -50.37
CA ALA A 79 16.24 41.18 -49.65
C ALA A 79 15.92 41.38 -48.15
N LEU A 80 14.81 40.86 -47.63
CA LEU A 80 14.49 40.88 -46.19
C LEU A 80 14.47 39.45 -45.63
N GLN A 81 15.05 39.27 -44.44
CA GLN A 81 15.33 37.99 -43.75
C GLN A 81 14.09 37.13 -43.39
N SER A 82 12.89 37.50 -43.84
CA SER A 82 11.65 36.75 -43.64
C SER A 82 10.72 36.97 -44.84
N PHE A 83 10.28 35.88 -45.49
CA PHE A 83 9.28 35.93 -46.56
C PHE A 83 7.93 35.47 -46.01
N SER A 84 6.84 36.02 -46.52
CA SER A 84 5.50 35.77 -46.00
C SER A 84 4.80 34.55 -46.63
N SER A 85 5.36 33.97 -47.70
CA SER A 85 4.78 32.81 -48.38
C SER A 85 5.79 32.04 -49.24
N ILE A 86 5.56 30.74 -49.39
CA ILE A 86 6.29 29.85 -50.32
C ILE A 86 5.44 29.57 -51.56
N GLU A 87 6.09 29.42 -52.71
CA GLU A 87 5.51 28.81 -53.89
C GLU A 87 5.86 27.32 -53.89
N VAL A 88 4.81 26.49 -53.94
CA VAL A 88 4.92 25.03 -54.04
C VAL A 88 4.40 24.65 -55.42
N SER A 89 5.26 24.12 -56.29
CA SER A 89 4.86 23.72 -57.64
C SER A 89 5.42 22.37 -58.02
N GLY A 90 4.85 21.66 -59.00
CA GLY A 90 5.35 20.33 -59.34
C GLY A 90 4.38 19.46 -60.13
N VAL A 91 4.70 18.18 -60.21
CA VAL A 91 3.89 17.15 -60.85
C VAL A 91 3.86 15.90 -59.97
N ALA A 92 2.64 15.41 -59.70
CA ALA A 92 2.40 14.09 -59.13
C ALA A 92 1.87 13.17 -60.23
N VAL A 93 2.56 12.06 -60.49
CA VAL A 93 2.10 10.98 -61.38
C VAL A 93 1.40 9.96 -60.51
N LEU A 94 0.08 9.86 -60.62
CA LEU A 94 -0.71 8.88 -59.89
C LEU A 94 -0.38 7.45 -60.37
N PRO A 95 -0.65 6.40 -59.57
CA PRO A 95 -0.41 5.00 -59.95
C PRO A 95 -1.01 4.56 -61.30
N GLY A 96 -2.07 5.24 -61.77
CA GLY A 96 -2.68 5.03 -63.09
C GLY A 96 -1.97 5.71 -64.26
N GLY A 97 -0.83 6.38 -64.02
CA GLY A 97 -0.09 7.16 -65.02
C GLY A 97 -0.68 8.55 -65.31
N GLN A 98 -1.77 8.93 -64.63
CA GLN A 98 -2.35 10.26 -64.74
C GLN A 98 -1.45 11.28 -64.04
N GLU A 99 -1.07 12.33 -64.77
CA GLU A 99 -0.32 13.45 -64.21
C GLU A 99 -1.27 14.48 -63.58
N GLN A 100 -0.96 14.89 -62.35
CA GLN A 100 -1.59 15.99 -61.64
C GLN A 100 -0.55 17.10 -61.46
N ARG A 101 -0.81 18.26 -62.05
CA ARG A 101 0.02 19.45 -61.82
C ARG A 101 -0.32 20.05 -60.46
N LEU A 102 0.71 20.35 -59.70
CA LEU A 102 0.63 20.98 -58.39
C LEU A 102 1.08 22.44 -58.53
N LYS A 103 0.28 23.36 -58.02
CA LYS A 103 0.67 24.77 -57.87
C LYS A 103 -0.12 25.36 -56.72
N ASP A 104 0.58 25.81 -55.70
CA ASP A 104 0.02 26.45 -54.52
C ASP A 104 0.95 27.55 -53.99
N GLN A 105 0.38 28.48 -53.24
CA GLN A 105 1.12 29.52 -52.54
C GLN A 105 0.72 29.49 -51.06
N VAL A 106 1.65 29.07 -50.21
CA VAL A 106 1.36 28.81 -48.79
C VAL A 106 1.93 29.94 -47.94
N PRO A 107 1.14 30.61 -47.09
CA PRO A 107 1.66 31.61 -46.16
C PRO A 107 2.52 30.97 -45.07
N ILE A 108 3.63 31.62 -44.71
CA ILE A 108 4.43 31.26 -43.53
C ILE A 108 4.22 32.33 -42.47
N ASP A 109 3.51 31.99 -41.41
CA ASP A 109 3.39 32.80 -40.21
C ASP A 109 3.64 31.95 -38.95
N ARG A 110 3.74 32.62 -37.80
CA ARG A 110 3.99 31.95 -36.50
C ARG A 110 2.85 31.02 -36.06
N ARG A 111 1.63 31.18 -36.59
CA ARG A 111 0.48 30.33 -36.23
C ARG A 111 0.56 28.97 -36.94
N LEU A 112 1.29 28.90 -38.05
CA LEU A 112 1.56 27.68 -38.81
C LEU A 112 2.94 27.07 -38.51
N ALA A 113 3.52 27.37 -37.35
CA ALA A 113 4.86 26.90 -36.97
C ALA A 113 5.01 25.36 -36.92
N HIS A 114 3.89 24.62 -36.85
CA HIS A 114 3.87 23.15 -36.79
C HIS A 114 3.41 22.45 -38.08
N ALA A 115 2.79 23.15 -39.04
CA ALA A 115 2.20 22.53 -40.25
C ALA A 115 3.24 22.13 -41.33
N SER A 116 3.29 20.89 -41.77
CA SER A 116 4.30 20.42 -42.75
C SER A 116 3.74 20.27 -44.18
N ILE A 117 4.62 20.27 -45.18
CA ILE A 117 4.35 19.74 -46.51
C ILE A 117 4.55 18.22 -46.43
N ARG A 118 3.46 17.47 -46.52
CA ARG A 118 3.46 16.00 -46.41
C ARG A 118 3.41 15.34 -47.78
N LEU A 119 4.40 14.50 -48.06
CA LEU A 119 4.57 13.80 -49.32
C LEU A 119 4.56 12.28 -49.07
N ALA A 120 3.60 11.57 -49.65
CA ALA A 120 3.41 10.16 -49.31
C ALA A 120 3.22 9.29 -50.56
N ALA A 121 3.96 8.18 -50.65
CA ALA A 121 3.94 7.29 -51.83
C ALA A 121 4.10 5.80 -51.46
N TYR A 122 3.02 5.22 -50.90
CA TYR A 122 2.95 3.80 -50.54
C TYR A 122 2.53 2.89 -51.69
N GLY A 123 3.21 1.74 -51.84
CA GLY A 123 2.72 0.67 -52.71
C GLY A 123 1.48 0.01 -52.11
N GLY A 124 0.55 -0.43 -52.95
CA GLY A 124 -0.67 -1.11 -52.51
C GLY A 124 -0.39 -2.53 -52.01
N ASP A 125 -1.15 -2.98 -51.02
CA ASP A 125 -1.01 -4.35 -50.50
C ASP A 125 -1.45 -5.40 -51.52
N GLY A 126 -0.79 -6.55 -51.57
CA GLY A 126 -1.18 -7.68 -52.41
C GLY A 126 -2.43 -8.39 -51.88
N GLY A 127 -3.24 -8.95 -52.77
CA GLY A 127 -4.46 -9.66 -52.40
C GLY A 127 -4.16 -11.00 -51.70
N ASN A 128 -4.98 -11.39 -50.73
CA ASN A 128 -4.87 -12.72 -50.09
C ASN A 128 -5.33 -13.82 -51.05
N GLY A 129 -4.64 -14.96 -51.05
CA GLY A 129 -5.03 -16.15 -51.81
C GLY A 129 -6.33 -16.76 -51.29
N GLY A 130 -7.15 -17.28 -52.19
CA GLY A 130 -8.39 -17.98 -51.88
C GLY A 130 -8.16 -19.44 -51.44
N ASN A 131 -9.09 -19.99 -50.66
CA ASN A 131 -9.03 -21.37 -50.20
C ASN A 131 -9.70 -22.31 -51.21
N GLY A 132 -9.12 -23.47 -51.50
CA GLY A 132 -9.78 -24.52 -52.27
C GLY A 132 -10.93 -25.11 -51.47
N GLY A 133 -12.03 -25.46 -52.13
CA GLY A 133 -13.17 -26.12 -51.48
C GLY A 133 -12.85 -27.56 -51.12
N ASP A 134 -13.37 -28.07 -50.03
CA ASP A 134 -13.20 -29.48 -49.65
C ASP A 134 -14.01 -30.41 -50.55
N GLY A 135 -13.55 -31.63 -50.77
CA GLY A 135 -14.34 -32.67 -51.46
C GLY A 135 -15.44 -33.23 -50.57
N GLY A 136 -16.55 -33.66 -51.19
CA GLY A 136 -17.68 -34.25 -50.50
C GLY A 136 -17.41 -35.70 -50.10
N ASP A 137 -18.05 -36.17 -49.03
CA ASP A 137 -17.90 -37.56 -48.59
C ASP A 137 -18.67 -38.53 -49.49
N GLY A 138 -18.18 -39.75 -49.66
CA GLY A 138 -18.94 -40.85 -50.25
C GLY A 138 -19.92 -41.46 -49.24
N SER A 139 -20.97 -42.10 -49.74
CA SER A 139 -22.04 -42.69 -48.92
C SER A 139 -21.81 -44.18 -48.62
N LYS A 140 -22.49 -44.69 -47.58
CA LYS A 140 -22.43 -46.11 -47.22
C LYS A 140 -22.92 -47.01 -48.36
N GLY A 141 -22.32 -48.19 -48.55
CA GLY A 141 -22.83 -49.24 -49.43
C GLY A 141 -24.21 -49.77 -49.01
N GLU A 142 -24.80 -50.63 -49.84
CA GLU A 142 -26.10 -51.25 -49.56
C GLU A 142 -25.89 -52.50 -48.69
N ASP A 143 -26.66 -52.67 -47.62
CA ASP A 143 -26.51 -53.84 -46.74
C ASP A 143 -27.03 -55.11 -47.44
N GLY A 144 -26.36 -56.24 -47.24
CA GLY A 144 -26.77 -57.54 -47.77
C GLY A 144 -27.83 -58.22 -46.90
N ASP A 145 -28.68 -59.03 -47.52
CA ASP A 145 -29.78 -59.73 -46.83
C ASP A 145 -29.28 -60.89 -45.96
N ASP A 146 -29.88 -61.07 -44.77
CA ASP A 146 -29.52 -62.12 -43.82
C ASP A 146 -29.76 -63.55 -44.37
N ALA A 147 -28.94 -64.49 -43.91
CA ALA A 147 -29.14 -65.92 -44.19
C ALA A 147 -30.48 -66.40 -43.61
N THR A 148 -31.15 -67.30 -44.32
CA THR A 148 -32.33 -68.00 -43.83
C THR A 148 -32.03 -69.49 -43.68
N ARG A 149 -33.01 -70.29 -43.21
CA ARG A 149 -32.86 -71.76 -43.24
C ARG A 149 -32.69 -72.34 -44.65
N PHE A 150 -32.93 -71.55 -45.71
CA PHE A 150 -32.91 -72.00 -47.11
C PHE A 150 -31.81 -71.36 -47.97
N SER A 151 -31.19 -70.26 -47.52
CA SER A 151 -30.16 -69.52 -48.26
C SER A 151 -29.10 -68.96 -47.30
N SER A 152 -27.86 -68.81 -47.79
CA SER A 152 -26.84 -68.00 -47.11
C SER A 152 -27.16 -66.51 -47.27
N GLY A 153 -26.56 -65.67 -46.41
CA GLY A 153 -26.73 -64.22 -46.50
C GLY A 153 -25.95 -63.61 -47.65
N ASP A 154 -26.44 -62.48 -48.18
CA ASP A 154 -25.83 -61.75 -49.28
C ASP A 154 -24.73 -60.81 -48.78
N ARG A 155 -23.77 -60.51 -49.65
CA ARG A 155 -22.69 -59.57 -49.35
C ARG A 155 -23.21 -58.14 -49.46
N GLY A 156 -22.78 -57.27 -48.55
CA GLY A 156 -23.05 -55.85 -48.68
C GLY A 156 -22.34 -55.24 -49.90
N GLY A 157 -22.94 -54.18 -50.45
CA GLY A 157 -22.41 -53.40 -51.57
C GLY A 157 -21.26 -52.47 -51.16
N PRO A 158 -20.43 -52.02 -52.10
CA PRO A 158 -19.30 -51.13 -51.80
C PRO A 158 -19.76 -49.73 -51.37
N GLY A 159 -19.01 -49.11 -50.48
CA GLY A 159 -19.16 -47.70 -50.16
C GLY A 159 -18.67 -46.79 -51.28
N GLY A 160 -19.20 -45.57 -51.33
CA GLY A 160 -18.80 -44.59 -52.34
C GLY A 160 -17.48 -43.91 -52.00
N ASN A 161 -16.67 -43.56 -53.00
CA ASN A 161 -15.45 -42.77 -52.79
C ASN A 161 -15.78 -41.33 -52.36
N GLY A 162 -14.93 -40.72 -51.54
CA GLY A 162 -14.99 -39.28 -51.32
C GLY A 162 -14.41 -38.51 -52.51
N GLY A 163 -14.88 -37.29 -52.73
CA GLY A 163 -14.35 -36.39 -53.76
C GLY A 163 -13.05 -35.74 -53.34
N ASP A 164 -12.24 -35.30 -54.29
CA ASP A 164 -10.96 -34.65 -54.02
C ASP A 164 -11.16 -33.20 -53.54
N GLY A 165 -10.24 -32.73 -52.70
CA GLY A 165 -10.18 -31.33 -52.27
C GLY A 165 -9.65 -30.42 -53.38
N GLY A 166 -10.27 -29.26 -53.51
CA GLY A 166 -9.87 -28.21 -54.42
C GLY A 166 -8.53 -27.57 -54.05
N ARG A 167 -7.81 -27.05 -55.04
CA ARG A 167 -6.54 -26.33 -54.85
C ARG A 167 -6.80 -24.91 -54.35
N GLY A 168 -6.08 -24.47 -53.33
CA GLY A 168 -6.02 -23.06 -52.94
C GLY A 168 -5.20 -22.22 -53.92
N SER A 169 -5.07 -20.92 -53.66
CA SER A 169 -4.18 -20.04 -54.43
C SER A 169 -3.19 -19.29 -53.53
N SER A 170 -2.05 -18.89 -54.11
CA SER A 170 -1.06 -18.04 -53.44
C SER A 170 -1.59 -16.62 -53.25
N GLY A 171 -1.01 -15.89 -52.30
CA GLY A 171 -1.24 -14.45 -52.17
C GLY A 171 -0.55 -13.66 -53.29
N GLY A 172 -1.15 -12.54 -53.67
CA GLY A 172 -0.57 -11.59 -54.62
C GLY A 172 0.58 -10.81 -53.99
N PRO A 173 1.61 -10.43 -54.75
CA PRO A 173 2.70 -9.59 -54.23
C PRO A 173 2.20 -8.17 -53.92
N GLY A 174 2.85 -7.49 -52.98
CA GLY A 174 2.64 -6.07 -52.72
C GLY A 174 3.23 -5.20 -53.83
N GLY A 175 2.67 -4.01 -54.05
CA GLY A 175 3.17 -3.03 -54.99
C GLY A 175 4.42 -2.33 -54.47
N ASP A 176 5.34 -1.94 -55.36
CA ASP A 176 6.52 -1.17 -54.97
C ASP A 176 6.15 0.24 -54.46
N GLY A 177 6.93 0.77 -53.53
CA GLY A 177 6.82 2.15 -53.07
C GLY A 177 7.22 3.15 -54.17
N GLY A 178 6.74 4.39 -54.03
CA GLY A 178 6.91 5.42 -55.06
C GLY A 178 8.25 6.14 -55.03
N GLN A 179 8.35 7.18 -55.87
CA GLN A 179 9.51 8.07 -55.90
C GLN A 179 9.07 9.49 -55.53
N ILE A 180 9.76 10.10 -54.56
CA ILE A 180 9.56 11.50 -54.17
C ILE A 180 10.85 12.26 -54.46
N VAL A 181 10.77 13.32 -55.25
CA VAL A 181 11.88 14.23 -55.54
C VAL A 181 11.49 15.65 -55.16
N VAL A 182 12.23 16.27 -54.26
CA VAL A 182 12.05 17.67 -53.87
C VAL A 182 13.17 18.51 -54.48
N VAL A 183 12.83 19.56 -55.20
CA VAL A 183 13.74 20.44 -55.92
C VAL A 183 13.74 21.80 -55.22
N VAL A 184 14.91 22.32 -54.89
CA VAL A 184 15.06 23.65 -54.28
C VAL A 184 16.27 24.36 -54.85
N SER A 185 16.26 25.69 -54.87
CA SER A 185 17.49 26.45 -55.09
C SER A 185 18.41 26.34 -53.87
N GLU A 186 19.73 26.48 -54.05
CA GLU A 186 20.68 26.52 -52.92
C GLU A 186 20.28 27.55 -51.85
N ARG A 187 19.74 28.69 -52.29
CA ARG A 187 19.26 29.76 -51.42
C ARG A 187 17.97 29.42 -50.67
N ASP A 188 17.21 28.42 -51.12
CA ASP A 188 15.93 28.04 -50.55
C ASP A 188 16.00 26.73 -49.76
N THR A 189 17.21 26.27 -49.46
CA THR A 189 17.43 25.05 -48.67
C THR A 189 16.75 25.10 -47.29
N ALA A 190 16.56 26.26 -46.67
CA ALA A 190 15.80 26.39 -45.42
C ALA A 190 14.33 25.94 -45.51
N LEU A 191 13.73 25.95 -46.71
CA LEU A 191 12.35 25.49 -46.93
C LEU A 191 12.19 23.98 -46.71
N LEU A 192 13.29 23.22 -46.81
CA LEU A 192 13.30 21.78 -46.62
C LEU A 192 12.90 21.38 -45.19
N MET A 193 13.02 22.29 -44.22
CA MET A 193 12.50 22.11 -42.86
C MET A 193 10.98 21.94 -42.78
N LEU A 194 10.26 22.31 -43.83
CA LEU A 194 8.81 22.14 -43.93
C LEU A 194 8.42 20.77 -44.47
N VAL A 195 9.36 19.98 -45.02
CA VAL A 195 9.06 18.75 -45.75
C VAL A 195 9.05 17.55 -44.81
N GLU A 196 7.92 16.84 -44.80
CA GLU A 196 7.78 15.51 -44.26
C GLU A 196 7.50 14.54 -45.41
N HIS A 197 8.10 13.35 -45.38
CA HIS A 197 7.90 12.37 -46.42
C HIS A 197 7.73 10.95 -45.87
N GLU A 198 6.91 10.17 -46.55
CA GLU A 198 6.61 8.79 -46.19
C GLU A 198 6.66 7.87 -47.42
N LEU A 199 7.44 6.80 -47.31
CA LEU A 199 7.73 5.86 -48.39
C LEU A 199 7.74 4.43 -47.86
N ALA A 200 6.90 3.56 -48.41
CA ALA A 200 6.98 2.12 -48.17
C ALA A 200 6.43 1.32 -49.36
N GLY A 201 6.93 0.10 -49.54
CA GLY A 201 6.31 -0.88 -50.41
C GLY A 201 5.07 -1.49 -49.73
N GLY A 202 4.11 -1.93 -50.52
CA GLY A 202 2.93 -2.65 -50.05
C GLY A 202 3.29 -4.02 -49.49
N ARG A 203 2.49 -4.52 -48.56
CA ARG A 203 2.67 -5.86 -47.98
C ARG A 203 2.22 -6.92 -48.98
N GLY A 204 2.89 -8.05 -49.03
CA GLY A 204 2.41 -9.19 -49.81
C GLY A 204 1.18 -9.86 -49.17
N GLY A 205 0.24 -10.33 -49.99
CA GLY A 205 -0.97 -11.01 -49.51
C GLY A 205 -0.68 -12.38 -48.92
N ALA A 206 -1.47 -12.82 -47.95
CA ALA A 206 -1.35 -14.15 -47.36
C ALA A 206 -1.71 -15.25 -48.37
N ALA A 207 -1.12 -16.44 -48.22
CA ALA A 207 -1.50 -17.62 -48.99
C ALA A 207 -2.88 -18.14 -48.56
N GLY A 208 -3.66 -18.67 -49.52
CA GLY A 208 -4.86 -19.46 -49.22
C GLY A 208 -4.50 -20.86 -48.70
N ARG A 209 -5.49 -21.76 -48.66
CA ARG A 209 -5.33 -23.15 -48.22
C ARG A 209 -5.89 -24.12 -49.25
N ASN A 210 -5.30 -25.30 -49.38
CA ASN A 210 -5.91 -26.39 -50.15
C ASN A 210 -7.10 -26.97 -49.39
N GLY A 211 -8.16 -27.34 -50.12
CA GLY A 211 -9.29 -28.08 -49.58
C GLY A 211 -8.89 -29.52 -49.26
N THR A 212 -9.53 -30.10 -48.26
CA THR A 212 -9.34 -31.50 -47.89
C THR A 212 -10.16 -32.40 -48.80
N GLY A 213 -9.67 -33.61 -49.09
CA GLY A 213 -10.50 -34.61 -49.77
C GLY A 213 -11.58 -35.17 -48.84
N GLY A 214 -12.75 -35.46 -49.40
CA GLY A 214 -13.86 -36.07 -48.70
C GLY A 214 -13.55 -37.52 -48.34
N ARG A 215 -14.20 -38.05 -47.30
CA ARG A 215 -14.01 -39.42 -46.87
C ARG A 215 -14.77 -40.38 -47.77
N GLY A 216 -14.20 -41.54 -48.11
CA GLY A 216 -14.97 -42.63 -48.65
C GLY A 216 -15.99 -43.15 -47.64
N GLY A 217 -17.17 -43.49 -48.13
CA GLY A 217 -18.25 -44.08 -47.34
C GLY A 217 -17.95 -45.55 -47.04
N PRO A 218 -18.46 -46.06 -45.91
CA PRO A 218 -18.21 -47.44 -45.52
C PRO A 218 -18.93 -48.43 -46.46
N GLY A 219 -18.45 -49.66 -46.58
CA GLY A 219 -19.19 -50.73 -47.23
C GLY A 219 -20.52 -51.03 -46.54
N GLY A 220 -21.44 -51.64 -47.28
CA GLY A 220 -22.65 -52.21 -46.70
C GLY A 220 -22.31 -53.45 -45.86
N ASP A 221 -23.03 -53.68 -44.78
CA ASP A 221 -22.82 -54.85 -43.93
C ASP A 221 -23.31 -56.11 -44.66
N GLY A 222 -22.62 -57.24 -44.49
CA GLY A 222 -23.05 -58.52 -45.03
C GLY A 222 -24.16 -59.15 -44.18
N GLY A 223 -25.06 -59.90 -44.80
CA GLY A 223 -26.18 -60.53 -44.09
C GLY A 223 -25.71 -61.50 -43.00
N SER A 224 -26.39 -61.55 -41.86
CA SER A 224 -26.07 -62.39 -40.71
C SER A 224 -26.27 -63.89 -40.97
N SER A 225 -25.53 -64.76 -40.26
CA SER A 225 -25.68 -66.22 -40.37
C SER A 225 -26.89 -66.77 -39.61
N TYR A 226 -27.52 -67.85 -40.10
CA TYR A 226 -28.70 -68.47 -39.48
C TYR A 226 -28.47 -69.95 -39.15
N SER A 227 -28.82 -70.40 -37.95
CA SER A 227 -28.74 -71.81 -37.53
C SER A 227 -30.01 -72.29 -36.86
N TRP A 228 -30.41 -73.54 -37.12
CA TRP A 228 -31.60 -74.17 -36.55
C TRP A 228 -31.36 -75.65 -36.21
N SER A 229 -32.19 -76.22 -35.33
CA SER A 229 -32.05 -77.61 -34.89
C SER A 229 -33.35 -78.38 -35.11
N GLU A 230 -33.25 -79.60 -35.61
CA GLU A 230 -34.38 -80.51 -35.83
C GLU A 230 -34.22 -81.75 -34.94
N SER A 231 -35.33 -82.33 -34.49
CA SER A 231 -35.35 -83.49 -33.58
C SER A 231 -35.80 -84.73 -34.33
N GLU A 232 -34.88 -85.68 -34.54
CA GLU A 232 -35.16 -86.97 -35.16
C GLU A 232 -35.43 -88.03 -34.10
N SER A 233 -36.59 -88.67 -34.17
CA SER A 233 -36.91 -89.83 -33.35
C SER A 233 -36.51 -91.12 -34.07
N TYR A 234 -35.54 -91.85 -33.52
CA TYR A 234 -35.15 -93.19 -33.97
C TYR A 234 -35.54 -94.23 -32.92
N THR A 235 -35.90 -95.43 -33.36
CA THR A 235 -36.16 -96.53 -32.43
C THR A 235 -34.84 -97.23 -32.14
N ASP A 236 -34.47 -97.34 -30.86
CA ASP A 236 -33.27 -98.06 -30.46
C ASP A 236 -33.47 -99.58 -30.57
N SER A 237 -32.37 -100.34 -30.49
CA SER A 237 -32.39 -101.81 -30.63
C SER A 237 -33.18 -102.55 -29.55
N SER A 238 -33.64 -101.85 -28.50
CA SER A 238 -34.50 -102.39 -27.45
C SER A 238 -35.99 -102.09 -27.67
N GLY A 239 -36.34 -101.48 -28.80
CA GLY A 239 -37.71 -101.11 -29.15
C GLY A 239 -38.21 -99.79 -28.56
N ASN A 240 -37.33 -99.00 -27.91
CA ASN A 240 -37.71 -97.72 -27.34
C ASN A 240 -37.48 -96.58 -28.34
N ARG A 241 -38.44 -95.65 -28.45
CA ARG A 241 -38.30 -94.46 -29.31
C ARG A 241 -37.43 -93.42 -28.60
N ARG A 242 -36.24 -93.16 -29.13
CA ARG A 242 -35.29 -92.13 -28.68
C ARG A 242 -35.33 -90.95 -29.64
N THR A 243 -35.17 -89.74 -29.15
CA THR A 243 -35.10 -88.54 -29.99
C THR A 243 -33.75 -87.88 -29.80
N ARG A 244 -33.04 -87.57 -30.89
CA ARG A 244 -31.81 -86.78 -30.88
C ARG A 244 -32.00 -85.51 -31.70
N SER A 245 -31.41 -84.41 -31.26
CA SER A 245 -31.45 -83.16 -32.02
C SER A 245 -30.18 -83.02 -32.88
N VAL A 246 -30.35 -82.66 -34.15
CA VAL A 246 -29.27 -82.34 -35.09
C VAL A 246 -29.39 -80.87 -35.48
N SER A 247 -28.29 -80.13 -35.45
CA SER A 247 -28.24 -78.69 -35.74
C SER A 247 -27.62 -78.39 -37.11
N HIS A 248 -28.23 -77.48 -37.87
CA HIS A 248 -27.82 -77.00 -39.19
C HIS A 248 -27.49 -75.49 -39.14
N ARG A 249 -26.61 -75.00 -40.01
CA ARG A 249 -26.25 -73.57 -40.11
C ARG A 249 -25.96 -73.17 -41.57
N ASN A 250 -26.51 -72.03 -41.99
CA ASN A 250 -26.11 -71.31 -43.20
C ASN A 250 -25.29 -70.08 -42.80
N SER A 251 -24.20 -69.81 -43.53
CA SER A 251 -23.32 -68.68 -43.25
C SER A 251 -23.94 -67.36 -43.69
N GLY A 252 -23.56 -66.28 -43.03
CA GLY A 252 -23.87 -64.93 -43.48
C GLY A 252 -23.08 -64.53 -44.73
N GLY A 253 -23.40 -63.37 -45.29
CA GLY A 253 -22.61 -62.68 -46.29
C GLY A 253 -21.47 -61.87 -45.66
N SER A 254 -20.50 -61.48 -46.46
CA SER A 254 -19.40 -60.60 -46.04
C SER A 254 -19.74 -59.13 -46.30
N ASP A 255 -19.25 -58.24 -45.45
CA ASP A 255 -19.38 -56.79 -45.66
C ASP A 255 -18.75 -56.36 -47.00
N GLY A 256 -19.35 -55.35 -47.61
CA GLY A 256 -18.81 -54.67 -48.79
C GLY A 256 -17.55 -53.87 -48.45
N PRO A 257 -16.71 -53.57 -49.44
CA PRO A 257 -15.52 -52.76 -49.20
C PRO A 257 -15.88 -51.28 -49.01
N ASP A 258 -15.15 -50.60 -48.12
CA ASP A 258 -15.23 -49.14 -47.97
C ASP A 258 -14.75 -48.42 -49.24
N GLY A 259 -15.36 -47.28 -49.53
CA GLY A 259 -14.90 -46.34 -50.54
C GLY A 259 -13.57 -45.70 -50.13
N SER A 260 -12.78 -45.31 -51.12
CA SER A 260 -11.53 -44.57 -50.91
C SER A 260 -11.79 -43.12 -50.50
N HIS A 261 -10.96 -42.57 -49.62
CA HIS A 261 -10.96 -41.13 -49.33
C HIS A 261 -10.40 -40.35 -50.53
N GLY A 262 -11.01 -39.22 -50.85
CA GLY A 262 -10.50 -38.27 -51.82
C GLY A 262 -9.18 -37.66 -51.35
N LEU A 263 -8.37 -37.23 -52.31
CA LEU A 263 -7.08 -36.60 -52.07
C LEU A 263 -7.27 -35.13 -51.67
N PRO A 264 -6.45 -34.59 -50.75
CA PRO A 264 -6.43 -33.15 -50.52
C PRO A 264 -5.88 -32.42 -51.75
N GLY A 265 -6.26 -31.14 -51.90
CA GLY A 265 -5.70 -30.28 -52.93
C GLY A 265 -4.17 -30.16 -52.79
N SER A 266 -3.47 -30.14 -53.93
CA SER A 266 -2.01 -30.29 -53.98
C SER A 266 -1.26 -29.04 -54.46
N ALA A 267 -1.89 -27.87 -54.49
CA ALA A 267 -1.20 -26.65 -54.92
C ALA A 267 -0.15 -26.22 -53.87
N ALA A 268 1.04 -25.83 -54.35
CA ALA A 268 2.05 -25.21 -53.52
C ALA A 268 1.71 -23.73 -53.34
N LEU A 269 1.27 -23.36 -52.14
CA LEU A 269 0.77 -22.02 -51.84
C LEU A 269 1.86 -21.21 -51.14
N GLN A 270 2.07 -19.98 -51.62
CA GLN A 270 3.06 -19.06 -51.08
C GLN A 270 2.39 -17.73 -50.74
N ALA A 271 2.89 -17.05 -49.70
CA ALA A 271 2.52 -15.67 -49.47
C ALA A 271 3.12 -14.80 -50.59
N GLY A 272 2.48 -13.69 -50.92
CA GLY A 272 3.02 -12.70 -51.83
C GLY A 272 4.31 -12.10 -51.27
N ALA A 273 5.26 -11.76 -52.15
CA ALA A 273 6.42 -10.98 -51.75
C ALA A 273 5.98 -9.55 -51.35
N PRO A 274 6.62 -8.93 -50.35
CA PRO A 274 6.44 -7.50 -50.11
C PRO A 274 7.00 -6.68 -51.28
N GLY A 275 6.42 -5.51 -51.52
CA GLY A 275 6.93 -4.54 -52.49
C GLY A 275 8.26 -3.93 -52.04
N SER A 276 9.05 -3.47 -53.01
CA SER A 276 10.30 -2.77 -52.76
C SER A 276 10.04 -1.41 -52.10
N PRO A 277 10.91 -0.91 -51.20
CA PRO A 277 10.76 0.42 -50.64
C PRO A 277 10.90 1.50 -51.71
N GLY A 278 10.19 2.62 -51.51
CA GLY A 278 10.28 3.80 -52.38
C GLY A 278 11.61 4.55 -52.25
N ARG A 279 11.79 5.60 -53.05
CA ARG A 279 13.00 6.44 -53.03
C ARG A 279 12.68 7.91 -52.78
N PHE A 280 13.39 8.52 -51.84
CA PHE A 280 13.39 9.96 -51.60
C PHE A 280 14.68 10.57 -52.16
N ALA A 281 14.57 11.72 -52.81
CA ALA A 281 15.72 12.51 -53.25
C ALA A 281 15.44 14.00 -53.12
N ILE A 282 16.49 14.77 -52.84
CA ILE A 282 16.48 16.22 -52.82
C ILE A 282 17.45 16.69 -53.90
N GLU A 283 16.97 17.44 -54.87
CA GLU A 283 17.77 18.06 -55.92
C GLU A 283 17.97 19.55 -55.59
N VAL A 284 19.19 19.90 -55.22
CA VAL A 284 19.58 21.30 -54.96
C VAL A 284 20.16 21.90 -56.23
N LEU A 285 19.53 22.97 -56.72
CA LEU A 285 20.00 23.74 -57.87
C LEU A 285 21.05 24.75 -57.41
N THR A 286 22.32 24.48 -57.75
CA THR A 286 23.42 25.45 -57.59
C THR A 286 23.68 26.17 -58.92
N PRO A 287 24.46 27.27 -58.94
CA PRO A 287 24.83 27.93 -60.18
C PRO A 287 25.62 27.03 -61.16
N GLU A 288 26.33 26.02 -60.65
CA GLU A 288 27.22 25.15 -61.42
C GLU A 288 26.63 23.77 -61.76
N ALA A 289 25.79 23.21 -60.88
CA ALA A 289 25.26 21.85 -61.04
C ALA A 289 23.98 21.59 -60.24
N ILE A 290 23.32 20.46 -60.53
CA ILE A 290 22.29 19.88 -59.68
C ILE A 290 22.98 18.87 -58.74
N VAL A 291 22.88 19.09 -57.44
CA VAL A 291 23.42 18.18 -56.42
C VAL A 291 22.27 17.40 -55.80
N SER A 292 22.37 16.07 -55.79
CA SER A 292 21.34 15.19 -55.24
C SER A 292 21.72 14.68 -53.85
N TYR A 293 20.78 14.76 -52.91
CA TYR A 293 20.86 14.17 -51.57
C TYR A 293 19.73 13.17 -51.35
N ASP A 294 19.90 12.22 -50.44
CA ASP A 294 18.92 11.19 -50.10
C ASP A 294 18.23 11.43 -48.74
N ALA A 295 18.68 12.44 -47.98
CA ALA A 295 18.08 12.84 -46.71
C ALA A 295 18.26 14.35 -46.41
N LEU A 296 17.34 14.89 -45.62
CA LEU A 296 17.35 16.29 -45.15
C LEU A 296 18.52 16.56 -44.19
N TYR A 297 18.84 17.82 -43.94
CA TYR A 297 19.74 18.19 -42.85
C TYR A 297 19.03 17.98 -41.50
N ALA A 298 19.79 17.61 -40.47
CA ALA A 298 19.26 17.36 -39.13
C ALA A 298 20.27 17.83 -38.06
N PRO A 299 20.40 19.15 -37.84
CA PRO A 299 21.28 19.67 -36.81
C PRO A 299 20.79 19.23 -35.43
N ARG A 300 21.73 18.80 -34.60
CA ARG A 300 21.50 18.43 -33.20
C ARG A 300 22.57 19.04 -32.32
N LEU A 301 22.18 19.37 -31.09
CA LEU A 301 23.08 19.76 -30.03
C LEU A 301 23.91 18.54 -29.63
N ALA A 302 25.22 18.64 -29.78
CA ALA A 302 26.14 17.54 -29.51
C ALA A 302 26.79 17.64 -28.12
N ALA A 303 27.11 18.86 -27.68
CA ALA A 303 27.68 19.13 -26.37
C ALA A 303 27.52 20.61 -26.01
N PHE A 304 27.58 20.92 -24.71
CA PHE A 304 27.78 22.26 -24.17
C PHE A 304 28.34 22.14 -22.75
N ALA A 305 28.79 23.26 -22.20
CA ALA A 305 29.14 23.41 -20.79
C ALA A 305 28.39 24.61 -20.20
N HIS A 306 28.13 24.58 -18.90
CA HIS A 306 27.49 25.69 -18.19
C HIS A 306 28.20 25.96 -16.86
N ALA A 307 28.17 27.21 -16.43
CA ALA A 307 28.74 27.67 -15.17
C ALA A 307 27.95 28.87 -14.64
N ALA A 308 28.04 29.11 -13.34
CA ALA A 308 27.72 30.41 -12.75
C ALA A 308 28.55 31.52 -13.44
N HIS A 309 27.97 32.72 -13.51
CA HIS A 309 28.55 33.85 -14.21
C HIS A 309 28.48 35.12 -13.36
N ALA A 310 29.64 35.69 -13.08
CA ALA A 310 29.75 37.02 -12.49
C ALA A 310 29.35 38.09 -13.52
N ALA A 311 28.11 38.58 -13.44
CA ALA A 311 27.66 39.68 -14.29
C ALA A 311 28.44 40.98 -13.98
N HIS A 312 28.95 41.14 -12.76
CA HIS A 312 29.81 42.26 -12.36
C HIS A 312 31.15 41.78 -11.78
N ALA A 313 32.21 42.60 -11.93
CA ALA A 313 33.53 42.30 -11.37
C ALA A 313 33.52 42.14 -9.84
N ALA A 314 32.54 42.75 -9.15
CA ALA A 314 32.31 42.57 -7.72
C ALA A 314 31.79 41.16 -7.38
N ASP A 315 31.11 40.50 -8.31
CA ASP A 315 30.53 39.16 -8.13
C ASP A 315 31.55 38.05 -8.43
N ALA A 316 32.69 38.39 -9.05
CA ALA A 316 33.72 37.44 -9.49
C ALA A 316 34.37 36.69 -8.32
N ALA A 317 34.36 37.27 -7.12
CA ALA A 317 34.83 36.57 -5.91
C ALA A 317 33.90 35.44 -5.49
N HIS A 318 32.62 35.46 -5.90
CA HIS A 318 31.56 34.56 -5.45
C HIS A 318 31.03 33.61 -6.53
N ALA A 319 31.17 33.95 -7.80
CA ALA A 319 30.58 33.21 -8.93
C ALA A 319 31.24 31.83 -9.25
N ASP A 320 32.12 31.34 -8.39
CA ASP A 320 32.79 30.04 -8.53
C ASP A 320 32.84 29.31 -7.18
N ASP A 321 31.70 29.31 -6.48
CA ASP A 321 31.54 28.62 -5.19
C ASP A 321 30.90 27.21 -5.34
N GLY A 322 30.64 26.80 -6.58
CA GLY A 322 30.06 25.51 -6.96
C GLY A 322 28.53 25.42 -6.79
N ILE A 323 27.85 26.52 -6.47
CA ILE A 323 26.41 26.57 -6.23
C ILE A 323 25.73 27.46 -7.27
N TYR A 324 24.50 27.10 -7.66
CA TYR A 324 23.61 27.97 -8.43
C TYR A 324 22.59 28.59 -7.49
N GLU A 325 22.72 29.88 -7.19
CA GLU A 325 21.84 30.56 -6.24
C GLU A 325 20.61 31.21 -6.89
N PRO A 326 19.45 31.26 -6.20
CA PRO A 326 18.33 32.08 -6.64
C PRO A 326 18.72 33.54 -6.88
N GLY A 327 18.40 34.07 -8.05
CA GLY A 327 18.75 35.43 -8.48
C GLY A 327 20.12 35.58 -9.16
N GLU A 328 20.94 34.54 -9.18
CA GLU A 328 22.27 34.54 -9.82
C GLU A 328 22.19 34.51 -11.36
N HIS A 329 23.26 34.94 -12.02
CA HIS A 329 23.43 34.80 -13.46
C HIS A 329 24.27 33.56 -13.80
N GLY A 330 23.91 32.88 -14.87
CA GLY A 330 24.68 31.77 -15.42
C GLY A 330 24.99 31.99 -16.89
N ARG A 331 25.93 31.19 -17.39
CA ARG A 331 26.31 31.17 -18.81
C ARG A 331 26.38 29.75 -19.35
N VAL A 332 26.08 29.61 -20.63
CA VAL A 332 26.25 28.40 -21.41
C VAL A 332 27.24 28.66 -22.54
N PHE A 333 28.28 27.84 -22.63
CA PHE A 333 29.40 28.03 -23.54
C PHE A 333 29.89 26.68 -24.09
N ALA A 334 30.87 26.73 -25.00
CA ALA A 334 31.39 25.54 -25.68
C ALA A 334 30.29 24.71 -26.36
N ILE A 335 29.30 25.41 -26.94
CA ILE A 335 28.18 24.79 -27.64
C ILE A 335 28.69 24.15 -28.93
N GLU A 336 28.43 22.86 -29.11
CA GLU A 336 28.76 22.09 -30.30
C GLU A 336 27.47 21.61 -30.98
N VAL A 337 27.38 21.81 -32.30
CA VAL A 337 26.26 21.36 -33.12
C VAL A 337 26.78 20.38 -34.16
N GLU A 338 26.08 19.26 -34.31
CA GLU A 338 26.36 18.21 -35.28
C GLU A 338 25.20 18.06 -36.25
N ASN A 339 25.48 18.03 -37.55
CA ASN A 339 24.46 17.73 -38.55
C ASN A 339 24.40 16.22 -38.80
N GLN A 340 23.38 15.55 -38.29
CA GLN A 340 23.18 14.11 -38.48
C GLN A 340 22.39 13.76 -39.75
N GLY A 341 22.06 14.77 -40.55
CA GLY A 341 21.33 14.61 -41.81
C GLY A 341 22.21 14.19 -42.99
N GLY A 342 21.58 13.99 -44.16
CA GLY A 342 22.25 13.58 -45.41
C GLY A 342 22.82 14.72 -46.25
N MET A 343 22.48 15.97 -45.91
CA MET A 343 22.91 17.17 -46.65
C MET A 343 23.42 18.27 -45.72
N PRO A 344 24.21 19.26 -46.22
CA PRO A 344 24.62 20.42 -45.44
C PRO A 344 23.44 21.25 -44.91
N THR A 345 23.63 21.95 -43.79
CA THR A 345 22.65 22.95 -43.31
C THR A 345 22.57 24.14 -44.28
N PRO A 346 21.50 24.95 -44.25
CA PRO A 346 21.38 26.11 -45.14
C PRO A 346 22.58 27.06 -45.07
N THR A 347 22.97 27.62 -46.20
CA THR A 347 24.07 28.59 -46.33
C THR A 347 23.57 30.04 -46.41
N ALA A 348 22.34 30.24 -46.88
CA ALA A 348 21.76 31.57 -47.09
C ALA A 348 20.93 32.08 -45.89
N ASP A 349 20.56 31.22 -44.94
CA ASP A 349 19.75 31.57 -43.78
C ASP A 349 20.43 31.19 -42.47
N GLU A 350 20.24 32.03 -41.44
CA GLU A 350 20.85 31.85 -40.13
C GLU A 350 20.15 30.77 -39.32
N LEU A 351 20.88 29.71 -38.97
CA LEU A 351 20.50 28.74 -37.97
C LEU A 351 20.91 29.25 -36.58
N GLY A 352 19.95 29.80 -35.85
CA GLY A 352 20.15 30.35 -34.51
C GLY A 352 20.01 29.29 -33.42
N VAL A 353 20.81 29.37 -32.36
CA VAL A 353 20.72 28.55 -31.14
C VAL A 353 20.47 29.47 -29.95
N ALA A 354 19.44 29.16 -29.15
CA ALA A 354 19.06 29.93 -27.97
C ALA A 354 18.64 29.02 -26.82
N LEU A 355 18.64 29.57 -25.60
CA LEU A 355 18.06 28.91 -24.43
C LEU A 355 16.54 29.07 -24.42
N VAL A 356 15.85 28.06 -23.90
CA VAL A 356 14.41 28.08 -23.68
C VAL A 356 14.14 28.55 -22.25
N MET A 357 13.11 29.38 -22.08
CA MET A 357 12.69 29.84 -20.75
C MET A 357 12.11 28.68 -19.95
N GLY A 358 12.57 28.54 -18.71
CA GLY A 358 12.11 27.53 -17.76
C GLY A 358 11.34 28.12 -16.57
N ASP A 359 11.14 27.28 -15.57
CA ASP A 359 10.54 27.64 -14.29
C ASP A 359 11.51 28.41 -13.40
N TRP A 360 12.83 28.22 -13.55
CA TRP A 360 13.84 29.02 -12.86
C TRP A 360 14.80 29.73 -13.81
N ILE A 361 15.08 29.18 -14.98
CA ILE A 361 15.95 29.79 -15.99
C ILE A 361 15.20 30.91 -16.74
N LEU A 362 15.72 32.13 -16.65
CA LEU A 362 15.32 33.31 -17.43
C LEU A 362 16.44 33.66 -18.43
N PRO A 363 16.34 33.20 -19.71
CA PRO A 363 17.34 33.51 -20.72
C PRO A 363 17.45 35.00 -21.03
N ALA A 364 18.67 35.47 -21.31
CA ALA A 364 18.85 36.75 -21.97
C ALA A 364 18.32 36.67 -23.42
N PRO A 365 17.79 37.76 -24.00
CA PRO A 365 17.27 37.77 -25.37
C PRO A 365 18.42 37.79 -26.40
N ALA A 366 19.18 36.71 -26.46
CA ALA A 366 20.32 36.50 -27.36
C ALA A 366 20.27 35.10 -27.98
N HIS A 367 20.83 34.96 -29.17
CA HIS A 367 21.05 33.68 -29.83
C HIS A 367 22.43 33.67 -30.47
N LEU A 368 23.00 32.48 -30.63
CA LEU A 368 24.25 32.27 -31.38
C LEU A 368 23.93 31.71 -32.76
N VAL A 369 24.80 31.94 -33.74
CA VAL A 369 24.60 31.48 -35.12
C VAL A 369 25.54 30.31 -35.41
N VAL A 370 24.97 29.18 -35.85
CA VAL A 370 25.74 28.01 -36.30
C VAL A 370 26.47 28.36 -37.60
N PRO A 371 27.74 27.95 -37.79
CA PRO A 371 28.45 28.19 -39.04
C PRO A 371 27.63 27.73 -40.27
N PRO A 372 27.51 28.59 -41.32
CA PRO A 372 26.67 28.29 -42.48
C PRO A 372 27.21 27.09 -43.25
N GLY A 373 26.31 26.25 -43.80
CA GLY A 373 26.71 25.11 -44.61
C GLY A 373 27.37 23.95 -43.84
N LEU A 374 26.99 23.70 -42.58
CA LEU A 374 27.53 22.60 -41.77
C LEU A 374 27.34 21.25 -42.48
N PRO A 375 28.40 20.57 -42.93
CA PRO A 375 28.28 19.35 -43.73
C PRO A 375 27.63 18.18 -42.97
N ALA A 376 27.05 17.24 -43.71
CA ALA A 376 26.52 15.99 -43.17
C ALA A 376 27.59 15.22 -42.37
N GLY A 377 27.22 14.75 -41.17
CA GLY A 377 28.09 14.03 -40.23
C GLY A 377 29.16 14.89 -39.55
N ARG A 378 29.18 16.21 -39.78
CA ARG A 378 30.19 17.10 -39.20
C ARG A 378 29.67 17.79 -37.94
N ARG A 379 30.57 17.91 -36.96
CA ARG A 379 30.38 18.65 -35.71
C ARG A 379 31.25 19.89 -35.70
N GLU A 380 30.67 21.04 -35.34
CA GLU A 380 31.36 22.32 -35.24
C GLU A 380 30.97 23.05 -33.95
N ARG A 381 31.92 23.82 -33.42
CA ARG A 381 31.71 24.65 -32.23
C ARG A 381 31.09 25.98 -32.63
N VAL A 382 29.99 26.34 -31.99
CA VAL A 382 29.29 27.61 -32.17
C VAL A 382 30.04 28.71 -31.39
N PRO A 383 30.51 29.78 -32.05
CA PRO A 383 31.20 30.88 -31.35
C PRO A 383 30.25 31.65 -30.42
N GLY A 384 30.72 31.95 -29.21
CA GLY A 384 30.00 32.78 -28.22
C GLY A 384 29.52 32.02 -26.98
N GLU A 385 28.67 32.69 -26.21
CA GLU A 385 28.02 32.16 -25.00
C GLU A 385 26.57 32.69 -24.89
N LEU A 386 25.71 31.92 -24.24
CA LEU A 386 24.33 32.29 -23.92
C LEU A 386 24.22 32.59 -22.43
N LEU A 387 23.63 33.73 -22.06
CA LEU A 387 23.47 34.13 -20.67
C LEU A 387 22.04 33.85 -20.18
N PHE A 388 21.90 33.55 -18.90
CA PHE A 388 20.61 33.42 -18.22
C PHE A 388 20.68 33.94 -16.79
N ARG A 389 19.52 34.19 -16.19
CA ARG A 389 19.36 34.54 -14.78
C ARG A 389 18.42 33.55 -14.11
N LEU A 390 18.71 33.17 -12.89
CA LEU A 390 17.83 32.33 -12.08
C LEU A 390 16.74 33.17 -11.43
N ARG A 391 15.51 32.64 -11.36
CA ARG A 391 14.43 33.27 -10.60
C ARG A 391 14.83 33.42 -9.14
N ASP A 392 14.32 34.47 -8.52
CA ASP A 392 14.59 34.75 -7.13
C ASP A 392 13.66 33.93 -6.21
N HIS A 393 14.10 33.65 -4.97
CA HIS A 393 13.35 32.89 -3.98
C HIS A 393 13.40 33.55 -2.62
N LEU A 394 12.24 33.65 -1.97
CA LEU A 394 12.10 34.06 -0.58
C LEU A 394 11.29 32.99 0.16
N PRO A 395 11.87 32.31 1.17
CA PRO A 395 11.14 31.31 1.93
C PRO A 395 10.03 31.97 2.75
N THR A 396 8.82 31.39 2.70
CA THR A 396 7.63 31.89 3.40
C THR A 396 7.23 31.03 4.60
N GLU A 397 7.63 29.77 4.62
CA GLU A 397 7.27 28.78 5.64
C GLU A 397 8.52 28.02 6.11
N PRO A 398 8.55 27.56 7.38
CA PRO A 398 9.61 26.70 7.88
C PRO A 398 9.61 25.35 7.17
N GLY A 399 10.80 24.80 6.90
CA GLY A 399 10.89 23.53 6.17
C GLY A 399 12.31 23.07 5.90
N GLU A 400 12.44 22.23 4.89
CA GLU A 400 13.75 21.84 4.36
C GLU A 400 14.37 22.97 3.52
N PRO A 401 15.71 23.00 3.37
CA PRO A 401 16.38 23.97 2.51
C PRO A 401 15.86 23.91 1.06
N LEU A 402 15.92 25.04 0.36
CA LEU A 402 15.62 25.07 -1.08
C LEU A 402 16.57 24.12 -1.83
N LEU A 403 15.99 23.16 -2.56
CA LEU A 403 16.70 22.24 -3.44
C LEU A 403 15.85 22.01 -4.69
N GLN A 404 16.13 22.76 -5.75
CA GLN A 404 15.37 22.67 -7.00
C GLN A 404 16.27 22.18 -8.13
N ARG A 405 15.77 21.21 -8.90
CA ARG A 405 16.47 20.69 -10.08
C ARG A 405 15.84 21.27 -11.33
N GLU A 406 16.66 21.78 -12.24
CA GLU A 406 16.21 22.23 -13.55
C GLU A 406 17.20 21.82 -14.63
N THR A 407 16.73 21.76 -15.87
CA THR A 407 17.55 21.45 -17.04
C THR A 407 17.62 22.64 -17.99
N LEU A 408 18.83 23.02 -18.39
CA LEU A 408 19.08 24.01 -19.45
C LEU A 408 18.60 23.50 -20.82
N ALA A 409 17.37 23.83 -21.17
CA ALA A 409 16.79 23.50 -22.46
C ALA A 409 17.29 24.45 -23.56
N HIS A 410 17.66 23.86 -24.70
CA HIS A 410 18.13 24.58 -25.88
C HIS A 410 17.17 24.37 -27.04
N ARG A 411 17.08 25.38 -27.90
CA ARG A 411 16.42 25.26 -29.19
C ARG A 411 17.34 25.77 -30.28
N ALA A 412 17.28 25.14 -31.45
CA ALA A 412 17.77 25.73 -32.68
C ALA A 412 16.57 26.17 -33.52
N PHE A 413 16.70 27.29 -34.24
CA PHE A 413 15.61 27.84 -35.05
C PHE A 413 16.14 28.46 -36.34
N LEU A 414 15.37 28.35 -37.41
CA LEU A 414 15.60 29.07 -38.66
C LEU A 414 14.64 30.25 -38.74
N ALA A 415 15.18 31.47 -38.67
CA ALA A 415 14.37 32.69 -38.70
C ALA A 415 13.56 32.82 -40.00
N ALA A 416 14.13 32.37 -41.12
CA ALA A 416 13.52 32.48 -42.44
C ALA A 416 12.19 31.73 -42.60
N VAL A 417 12.01 30.62 -41.88
CA VAL A 417 10.78 29.79 -41.90
C VAL A 417 10.01 29.83 -40.57
N HIS A 418 10.48 30.63 -39.59
CA HIS A 418 9.90 30.72 -38.25
C HIS A 418 9.72 29.36 -37.55
N ARG A 419 10.69 28.45 -37.68
CA ARG A 419 10.62 27.09 -37.12
C ARG A 419 11.79 26.73 -36.22
N ASP A 420 11.45 25.95 -35.19
CA ASP A 420 12.40 25.29 -34.32
C ASP A 420 12.77 23.90 -34.88
N VAL A 421 14.04 23.52 -34.78
CA VAL A 421 14.54 22.23 -35.23
C VAL A 421 14.03 21.14 -34.32
N ALA A 422 13.25 20.23 -34.89
CA ALA A 422 12.70 19.07 -34.18
C ALA A 422 13.84 18.19 -33.63
N GLY A 423 13.74 17.84 -32.35
CA GLY A 423 14.70 16.97 -31.67
C GLY A 423 16.11 17.54 -31.53
N PHE A 424 16.29 18.87 -31.56
CA PHE A 424 17.61 19.50 -31.48
C PHE A 424 18.39 19.14 -30.21
N ALA A 425 17.75 19.13 -29.04
CA ALA A 425 18.40 18.92 -27.74
C ALA A 425 17.90 17.66 -27.00
N GLU A 426 17.63 16.58 -27.74
CA GLU A 426 17.18 15.30 -27.19
C GLU A 426 18.35 14.37 -26.80
N GLY A 427 18.08 13.43 -25.89
CA GLY A 427 19.04 12.39 -25.50
C GLY A 427 20.04 12.82 -24.41
N PRO A 428 21.26 12.26 -24.37
CA PRO A 428 22.21 12.40 -23.25
C PRO A 428 22.72 13.83 -23.02
N VAL A 429 22.60 14.70 -24.02
CA VAL A 429 22.96 16.12 -23.91
C VAL A 429 21.99 16.87 -22.99
N ARG A 430 20.77 16.34 -22.78
CA ARG A 430 19.82 16.87 -21.82
C ARG A 430 20.31 16.68 -20.38
N GLU A 431 20.96 15.57 -20.07
CA GLU A 431 21.54 15.30 -18.75
C GLU A 431 22.68 16.27 -18.43
N ALA A 432 23.47 16.64 -19.44
CA ALA A 432 24.53 17.65 -19.32
C ALA A 432 24.01 19.06 -19.02
N GLY A 433 22.69 19.31 -19.10
CA GLY A 433 22.06 20.57 -18.74
C GLY A 433 21.48 20.61 -17.34
N GLU A 434 21.55 19.52 -16.57
CA GLU A 434 21.01 19.48 -15.22
C GLU A 434 21.82 20.37 -14.27
N LEU A 435 21.11 21.23 -13.55
CA LEU A 435 21.65 22.05 -12.49
C LEU A 435 20.76 22.01 -11.24
N VAL A 436 21.39 22.26 -10.08
CA VAL A 436 20.73 22.28 -8.78
C VAL A 436 20.77 23.69 -8.23
N ILE A 437 19.59 24.27 -8.04
CA ILE A 437 19.37 25.61 -7.51
C ILE A 437 19.13 25.52 -6.00
N GLN A 438 20.01 26.14 -5.23
CA GLN A 438 20.00 26.11 -3.76
C GLN A 438 20.81 27.28 -3.21
N PHE A 439 20.65 27.59 -1.92
CA PHE A 439 21.52 28.54 -1.24
C PHE A 439 22.77 27.84 -0.67
N PRO A 440 23.92 28.54 -0.55
CA PRO A 440 25.16 27.94 -0.06
C PRO A 440 25.14 27.70 1.45
N ALA A 441 24.15 28.24 2.17
CA ALA A 441 24.00 28.09 3.62
C ALA A 441 22.61 27.56 4.00
N HIS A 442 22.57 26.66 4.97
CA HIS A 442 21.33 26.09 5.49
C HIS A 442 21.40 25.79 6.99
N LEU A 443 20.22 25.75 7.62
CA LEU A 443 20.06 25.30 9.01
C LEU A 443 20.03 23.78 9.06
N GLY A 444 20.84 23.21 9.95
CA GLY A 444 20.74 21.81 10.36
C GLY A 444 19.51 21.55 11.25
N SER A 445 19.42 20.34 11.82
CA SER A 445 18.43 20.03 12.85
C SER A 445 18.65 20.91 14.08
N VAL A 446 17.59 21.55 14.58
CA VAL A 446 17.64 22.29 15.84
C VAL A 446 17.64 21.29 16.99
N GLU A 447 18.70 21.28 17.80
CA GLU A 447 18.74 20.49 19.01
C GLU A 447 18.16 21.30 20.17
N ALA A 448 17.05 20.85 20.74
CA ALA A 448 16.36 21.49 21.86
C ALA A 448 15.70 20.44 22.75
N LEU A 449 15.61 20.72 24.06
CA LEU A 449 14.72 19.96 24.93
C LEU A 449 13.27 20.25 24.56
N ARG A 450 12.47 19.19 24.44
CA ARG A 450 11.05 19.30 24.06
C ARG A 450 10.15 19.75 25.20
N SER A 451 10.61 19.59 26.44
CA SER A 451 9.82 19.84 27.63
C SER A 451 10.68 20.42 28.75
N LEU A 452 10.19 21.48 29.40
CA LEU A 452 10.79 22.18 30.52
C LEU A 452 9.73 22.45 31.60
N ALA A 453 10.08 22.37 32.88
CA ALA A 453 9.19 22.83 33.94
C ALA A 453 9.29 24.36 34.14
N PRO A 454 8.31 24.99 34.80
CA PRO A 454 8.43 26.38 35.23
C PRO A 454 9.73 26.63 36.02
N GLY A 455 10.40 27.73 35.69
CA GLY A 455 11.71 28.11 36.21
C GLY A 455 12.90 27.46 35.50
N GLU A 456 12.73 26.40 34.71
CA GLU A 456 13.85 25.72 34.05
C GLU A 456 14.33 26.46 32.79
N SER A 457 15.58 26.20 32.41
CA SER A 457 16.19 26.74 31.20
C SER A 457 16.91 25.64 30.43
N SER A 458 16.96 25.78 29.11
CA SER A 458 17.64 24.85 28.21
C SER A 458 18.38 25.58 27.11
N ARG A 459 19.50 25.01 26.68
CA ARG A 459 20.21 25.38 25.46
C ARG A 459 19.46 24.84 24.25
N VAL A 460 19.42 25.67 23.23
CA VAL A 460 19.01 25.36 21.87
C VAL A 460 20.25 25.53 21.01
N ILE A 461 20.69 24.44 20.38
CA ILE A 461 21.86 24.45 19.49
C ILE A 461 21.37 24.58 18.05
N LEU A 462 21.81 25.65 17.40
CA LEU A 462 21.49 25.98 16.02
C LEU A 462 22.72 25.73 15.16
N THR A 463 22.66 24.77 14.24
CA THR A 463 23.78 24.46 13.36
C THR A 463 23.60 25.15 12.02
N VAL A 464 24.54 26.02 11.64
CA VAL A 464 24.61 26.61 10.30
C VAL A 464 25.63 25.82 9.49
N GLN A 465 25.19 25.28 8.36
CA GLN A 465 26.02 24.49 7.44
C GLN A 465 26.28 25.29 6.17
N ASN A 466 27.51 25.22 5.67
CA ASN A 466 27.94 25.82 4.42
C ASN A 466 28.32 24.71 3.43
N ILE A 467 27.60 24.62 2.32
CA ILE A 467 27.79 23.59 1.29
C ILE A 467 28.60 24.08 0.08
N SER A 468 28.94 25.37 0.06
CA SER A 468 29.79 25.93 -0.99
C SER A 468 31.27 25.62 -0.76
N THR A 469 32.07 25.81 -1.80
CA THR A 469 33.53 25.69 -1.76
C THR A 469 34.22 26.91 -1.13
N GLN A 470 33.46 27.95 -0.78
CA GLN A 470 33.97 29.20 -0.20
C GLN A 470 33.49 29.38 1.24
N ALA A 471 34.26 30.11 2.06
CA ALA A 471 33.82 30.43 3.42
C ALA A 471 32.78 31.57 3.41
N LEU A 472 31.81 31.52 4.32
CA LEU A 472 30.77 32.53 4.50
C LEU A 472 30.98 33.28 5.83
N GLY A 473 30.40 34.47 5.98
CA GLY A 473 30.53 35.32 7.16
C GLY A 473 31.24 36.64 6.87
N ALA A 474 31.09 37.62 7.76
CA ALA A 474 31.71 38.94 7.62
C ALA A 474 33.25 38.88 7.61
N ALA A 475 33.83 37.88 8.29
CA ALA A 475 35.27 37.63 8.33
C ALA A 475 35.77 36.73 7.19
N SER A 476 34.89 36.26 6.30
CA SER A 476 35.30 35.47 5.14
C SER A 476 35.91 36.38 4.05
N PRO A 477 36.73 35.83 3.13
CA PRO A 477 37.27 36.62 2.01
C PRO A 477 36.18 37.29 1.17
N GLY A 478 34.99 36.69 1.15
CA GLY A 478 33.83 37.20 0.44
C GLY A 478 32.95 38.19 1.23
N GLY A 479 33.12 38.28 2.56
CA GLY A 479 32.39 39.23 3.41
C GLY A 479 30.87 39.08 3.42
N ARG A 480 30.32 37.95 2.96
CA ARG A 480 28.87 37.68 2.93
C ARG A 480 28.37 37.42 4.34
N VAL A 481 27.65 38.38 4.91
CA VAL A 481 27.21 38.32 6.30
C VAL A 481 26.20 37.18 6.48
N VAL A 482 26.37 36.39 7.54
CA VAL A 482 25.46 35.31 7.94
C VAL A 482 24.83 35.68 9.27
N LYS A 483 23.49 35.72 9.33
CA LYS A 483 22.74 36.01 10.56
C LYS A 483 21.68 34.96 10.83
N LEU A 484 21.49 34.67 12.11
CA LEU A 484 20.33 33.96 12.62
C LEU A 484 19.42 34.99 13.29
N TRP A 485 18.15 34.99 12.93
CA TRP A 485 17.13 35.73 13.67
C TRP A 485 16.16 34.74 14.29
N VAL A 486 16.08 34.74 15.62
CA VAL A 486 15.20 33.83 16.38
C VAL A 486 14.13 34.63 17.08
N ALA A 487 12.86 34.33 16.83
CA ALA A 487 11.72 35.04 17.42
C ALA A 487 10.54 34.09 17.67
N THR A 488 9.52 34.55 18.38
CA THR A 488 8.26 33.82 18.55
C THR A 488 7.58 33.60 17.20
N ALA A 489 7.19 32.36 16.90
CA ALA A 489 6.35 32.05 15.74
C ALA A 489 4.89 32.48 15.97
N ALA A 490 4.15 32.74 14.90
CA ALA A 490 2.77 33.24 14.98
C ALA A 490 1.79 32.24 15.65
N ASP A 491 2.12 30.96 15.66
CA ASP A 491 1.36 29.85 16.22
C ASP A 491 1.81 29.45 17.65
N SER A 492 2.78 30.17 18.24
CA SER A 492 3.20 29.93 19.62
C SER A 492 2.08 30.25 20.61
N GLU A 493 1.84 29.38 21.59
CA GLU A 493 0.86 29.59 22.67
C GLU A 493 1.43 30.46 23.81
N LEU A 494 2.76 30.63 23.84
CA LEU A 494 3.49 31.37 24.86
C LEU A 494 4.20 32.58 24.27
N GLY A 495 4.17 33.69 25.02
CA GLY A 495 4.82 34.95 24.67
C GLY A 495 5.82 35.43 25.71
N ASP A 496 6.05 36.75 25.73
CA ASP A 496 7.08 37.41 26.53
C ASP A 496 6.84 37.31 28.05
N ASP A 497 5.61 37.03 28.47
CA ASP A 497 5.20 36.86 29.85
C ASP A 497 5.61 35.50 30.43
N ALA A 498 5.86 34.49 29.59
CA ALA A 498 6.15 33.12 29.99
C ALA A 498 7.56 32.62 29.59
N VAL A 499 8.13 33.14 28.49
CA VAL A 499 9.43 32.69 27.96
C VAL A 499 10.37 33.86 27.73
N ALA A 500 11.67 33.62 27.91
CA ALA A 500 12.74 34.54 27.53
C ALA A 500 13.80 33.82 26.68
N LEU A 501 14.34 34.52 25.69
CA LEU A 501 15.49 34.07 24.91
C LEU A 501 16.78 34.67 25.49
N GLY A 502 17.85 33.90 25.54
CA GLY A 502 19.15 34.36 26.04
C GLY A 502 20.26 34.12 25.05
N HIS A 503 21.11 35.12 24.81
CA HIS A 503 22.31 34.99 23.99
C HIS A 503 23.44 35.86 24.56
N LEU A 504 24.65 35.31 24.68
CA LEU A 504 25.82 35.99 25.28
C LEU A 504 25.53 36.65 26.64
N GLY A 505 24.71 35.99 27.47
CA GLY A 505 24.32 36.47 28.79
C GLY A 505 23.23 37.57 28.81
N GLN A 506 22.78 38.05 27.66
CA GLN A 506 21.68 39.01 27.56
C GLN A 506 20.34 38.28 27.38
N ARG A 507 19.29 38.78 28.03
CA ARG A 507 17.92 38.27 27.89
C ARG A 507 17.11 39.16 26.96
N HIS A 508 16.36 38.55 26.06
CA HIS A 508 15.53 39.20 25.06
C HIS A 508 14.08 38.68 25.17
N PRO A 509 13.07 39.57 25.03
CA PRO A 509 11.70 39.12 24.85
C PRO A 509 11.59 38.37 23.52
N PRO A 510 10.99 37.16 23.50
CA PRO A 510 10.93 36.33 22.29
C PRO A 510 10.16 37.02 21.14
N SER A 511 9.20 37.92 21.42
CA SER A 511 8.47 38.68 20.40
C SER A 511 9.34 39.69 19.63
N ALA A 512 10.31 40.32 20.28
CA ALA A 512 11.27 41.21 19.63
C ALA A 512 12.34 40.42 18.84
N GLY A 513 12.55 39.18 19.24
CA GLY A 513 13.55 38.28 18.70
C GLY A 513 14.98 38.63 19.10
N VAL A 514 15.90 37.76 18.71
CA VAL A 514 17.34 37.91 18.90
C VAL A 514 18.04 37.71 17.57
N THR A 515 18.95 38.61 17.23
CA THR A 515 19.79 38.50 16.03
C THR A 515 21.18 38.09 16.45
N ILE A 516 21.67 37.00 15.87
CA ILE A 516 22.98 36.42 16.14
C ILE A 516 23.77 36.45 14.84
N GLU A 517 24.90 37.14 14.83
CA GLU A 517 25.79 37.20 13.66
C GLU A 517 26.83 36.09 13.75
N VAL A 518 26.98 35.31 12.69
CA VAL A 518 27.99 34.26 12.59
C VAL A 518 29.19 34.83 11.85
N GLU A 519 30.31 34.96 12.57
CA GLU A 519 31.52 35.64 12.08
C GLU A 519 32.12 34.93 10.85
N LEU A 520 32.22 33.60 10.91
CA LEU A 520 32.79 32.77 9.86
C LEU A 520 32.19 31.36 9.88
N VAL A 521 31.71 30.88 8.73
CA VAL A 521 31.36 29.48 8.49
C VAL A 521 32.34 28.93 7.43
N PRO A 522 33.22 27.97 7.79
CA PRO A 522 34.21 27.43 6.84
C PRO A 522 33.56 26.83 5.58
N ALA A 523 34.31 26.80 4.47
CA ALA A 523 33.90 26.10 3.25
C ALA A 523 33.62 24.62 3.53
N GLY A 524 32.49 24.09 3.06
CA GLY A 524 32.04 22.72 3.37
C GLY A 524 31.86 22.42 4.87
N GLY A 525 31.91 23.44 5.73
CA GLY A 525 31.94 23.30 7.19
C GLY A 525 30.60 23.63 7.85
N SER A 526 30.61 23.60 9.19
CA SER A 526 29.45 24.00 10.00
C SER A 526 29.88 24.73 11.26
N VAL A 527 28.98 25.55 11.79
CA VAL A 527 29.14 26.26 13.07
C VAL A 527 27.90 26.04 13.91
N GLU A 528 28.10 25.68 15.18
CA GLU A 528 27.05 25.61 16.17
C GLU A 528 26.91 26.95 16.90
N VAL A 529 25.68 27.41 17.07
CA VAL A 529 25.32 28.63 17.80
C VAL A 529 24.42 28.25 18.96
N GLU A 530 24.80 28.69 20.16
CA GLU A 530 24.03 28.45 21.39
C GLU A 530 23.04 29.60 21.66
N LEU A 531 21.79 29.21 21.90
CA LEU A 531 20.69 30.06 22.35
C LEU A 531 20.11 29.48 23.64
N LEU A 532 19.86 30.29 24.66
CA LEU A 532 19.17 29.86 25.87
C LEU A 532 17.66 30.13 25.73
N VAL A 533 16.84 29.16 26.11
CA VAL A 533 15.39 29.32 26.28
C VAL A 533 15.06 29.11 27.75
N SER A 534 14.49 30.12 28.40
CA SER A 534 14.14 30.11 29.81
C SER A 534 12.62 30.20 29.99
N VAL A 535 12.06 29.26 30.76
CA VAL A 535 10.65 29.27 31.15
C VAL A 535 10.52 29.97 32.50
N ARG A 536 9.61 30.93 32.61
CA ARG A 536 9.35 31.67 33.86
C ARG A 536 8.61 30.80 34.88
N GLU A 537 8.68 31.19 36.15
CA GLU A 537 8.09 30.42 37.26
C GLU A 537 6.56 30.40 37.21
N GLU A 538 5.95 31.47 36.70
CA GLU A 538 4.49 31.61 36.54
C GLU A 538 3.98 31.11 35.18
N ALA A 539 4.84 30.51 34.35
CA ALA A 539 4.46 30.08 33.01
C ALA A 539 3.33 29.02 33.04
N PRO A 540 2.27 29.17 32.22
CA PRO A 540 1.18 28.22 32.21
C PRO A 540 1.64 26.87 31.65
N THR A 541 1.28 25.80 32.35
CA THR A 541 1.71 24.43 32.02
C THR A 541 0.92 23.85 30.84
N TYR A 542 1.54 22.90 30.14
CA TYR A 542 1.11 22.22 28.92
C TYR A 542 0.79 23.15 27.75
N ARG A 543 1.35 24.37 27.81
CA ARG A 543 1.43 25.33 26.71
C ARG A 543 2.79 25.21 26.05
N SER A 544 2.83 25.48 24.76
CA SER A 544 4.02 25.32 23.94
C SER A 544 4.53 26.67 23.45
N PHE A 545 5.83 26.89 23.58
CA PHE A 545 6.55 27.96 22.91
C PHE A 545 7.09 27.44 21.59
N THR A 546 6.76 28.12 20.49
CA THR A 546 7.32 27.85 19.16
C THR A 546 8.27 28.98 18.79
N GLY A 547 9.56 28.66 18.68
CA GLY A 547 10.60 29.58 18.24
C GLY A 547 10.89 29.38 16.75
N ARG A 548 10.83 30.47 15.98
CA ARG A 548 11.20 30.50 14.56
C ARG A 548 12.62 30.99 14.38
N VAL A 549 13.44 30.19 13.72
CA VAL A 549 14.82 30.48 13.35
C VAL A 549 14.85 30.84 11.87
N THR A 550 15.27 32.06 11.56
CA THR A 550 15.47 32.54 10.20
C THR A 550 16.96 32.65 9.94
N LEU A 551 17.49 31.83 9.03
CA LEU A 551 18.82 32.00 8.48
C LEU A 551 18.76 33.08 7.41
N GLN A 552 19.61 34.09 7.57
CA GLN A 552 19.77 35.18 6.62
C GLN A 552 21.21 35.20 6.08
N LEU A 553 21.34 35.44 4.78
CA LEU A 553 22.60 35.45 4.06
C LEU A 553 22.72 36.71 3.19
N GLY A 554 23.90 37.34 3.20
CA GLY A 554 24.25 38.45 2.32
C GLY A 554 24.06 38.11 0.84
N GLY A 555 23.51 39.05 0.06
CA GLY A 555 23.37 38.89 -1.39
C GLY A 555 24.74 38.79 -2.09
N LEU A 556 24.74 38.27 -3.32
CA LEU A 556 25.96 38.18 -4.14
C LEU A 556 26.52 39.58 -4.48
N THR A 557 25.64 40.52 -4.83
CA THR A 557 26.00 41.91 -5.17
C THR A 557 26.03 42.86 -3.97
N GLU A 558 25.34 42.51 -2.88
CA GLU A 558 25.28 43.26 -1.63
C GLU A 558 25.65 42.35 -0.43
N PRO A 559 26.92 41.92 -0.27
CA PRO A 559 27.34 40.96 0.76
C PRO A 559 27.01 41.38 2.20
N ALA A 560 26.93 42.69 2.46
CA ALA A 560 26.59 43.25 3.77
C ALA A 560 25.08 43.27 4.08
N ARG A 561 24.21 43.03 3.09
CA ARG A 561 22.76 43.11 3.25
C ARG A 561 22.14 41.71 3.25
N PRO A 562 21.86 41.13 4.43
CA PRO A 562 21.36 39.77 4.51
C PRO A 562 19.86 39.69 4.15
N ARG A 563 19.47 38.57 3.56
CA ARG A 563 18.07 38.21 3.26
C ARG A 563 17.74 36.82 3.77
N PRO A 564 16.48 36.51 4.10
CA PRO A 564 16.08 35.15 4.48
C PRO A 564 16.36 34.14 3.37
N VAL A 565 17.00 33.02 3.74
CA VAL A 565 17.32 31.92 2.82
C VAL A 565 16.82 30.56 3.31
N HIS A 566 16.56 30.40 4.61
CA HIS A 566 16.00 29.18 5.19
C HIS A 566 15.31 29.49 6.53
N LEU A 567 14.15 28.87 6.77
CA LEU A 567 13.34 28.99 7.99
C LEU A 567 13.22 27.61 8.66
N ARG A 568 13.40 27.52 9.98
CA ARG A 568 13.08 26.33 10.78
C ARG A 568 12.43 26.71 12.10
N ASP A 569 11.52 25.87 12.58
CA ASP A 569 10.87 26.06 13.87
C ASP A 569 11.33 24.99 14.87
N PHE A 570 11.35 25.35 16.15
CA PHE A 570 11.51 24.41 17.26
C PHE A 570 10.45 24.68 18.32
N ASN A 571 10.09 23.63 19.07
CA ASN A 571 9.05 23.70 20.08
C ASN A 571 9.57 23.26 21.44
N VAL A 572 9.20 24.02 22.47
CA VAL A 572 9.43 23.69 23.88
C VAL A 572 8.11 23.78 24.62
N ARG A 573 7.69 22.68 25.24
CA ARG A 573 6.51 22.66 26.10
C ARG A 573 6.87 22.96 27.54
N VAL A 574 5.96 23.63 28.25
CA VAL A 574 6.04 23.82 29.70
C VAL A 574 5.37 22.65 30.42
N ALA A 575 6.10 21.62 30.86
CA ALA A 575 5.53 20.51 31.63
C ALA A 575 5.35 20.85 33.12
N ARG A 576 4.56 20.05 33.83
CA ARG A 576 4.51 20.09 35.30
C ARG A 576 5.65 19.27 35.89
N ARG A 577 6.14 19.67 37.06
CA ARG A 577 6.98 18.78 37.88
C ARG A 577 6.09 17.64 38.41
N PHE A 578 6.64 16.44 38.42
CA PHE A 578 5.92 15.27 38.91
C PHE A 578 5.60 15.40 40.42
N VAL A 579 4.34 15.21 40.77
CA VAL A 579 3.84 15.15 42.15
C VAL A 579 2.82 14.01 42.23
N ALA A 580 3.04 13.07 43.16
CA ALA A 580 2.21 11.87 43.32
C ALA A 580 1.37 11.86 44.62
N ASP A 581 1.39 12.93 45.40
CA ASP A 581 0.66 13.01 46.67
C ASP A 581 -0.85 12.89 46.45
N GLY A 582 -1.46 11.88 47.06
CA GLY A 582 -2.91 11.63 47.00
C GLY A 582 -3.45 11.13 45.66
N ALA A 583 -2.59 10.80 44.69
CA ALA A 583 -3.01 10.33 43.37
C ALA A 583 -3.40 8.84 43.35
N ASP A 584 -4.50 8.52 42.66
CA ASP A 584 -5.03 7.18 42.42
C ASP A 584 -4.78 6.71 40.98
N LEU A 585 -4.48 7.65 40.09
CA LEU A 585 -4.22 7.43 38.67
C LEU A 585 -2.91 8.10 38.26
N LEU A 586 -2.03 7.35 37.59
CA LEU A 586 -0.86 7.90 36.92
C LEU A 586 -1.16 8.10 35.43
N LEU A 587 -1.11 9.33 34.95
CA LEU A 587 -1.25 9.65 33.52
C LEU A 587 0.13 9.91 32.91
N VAL A 588 0.59 9.04 32.02
CA VAL A 588 1.84 9.18 31.28
C VAL A 588 1.59 9.93 29.97
N VAL A 589 2.22 11.08 29.83
CA VAL A 589 2.07 12.03 28.71
C VAL A 589 3.42 12.35 28.08
N ASN A 590 3.42 13.13 27.00
CA ASN A 590 4.66 13.62 26.36
C ASN A 590 4.46 15.03 25.78
N HIS A 591 5.50 15.56 25.14
CA HIS A 591 5.51 16.88 24.50
C HIS A 591 4.54 17.05 23.32
N ARG A 592 3.74 16.04 22.95
CA ARG A 592 2.63 16.18 22.00
C ARG A 592 1.24 16.26 22.66
N THR A 593 1.08 15.88 23.92
CA THR A 593 -0.17 16.04 24.71
C THR A 593 -0.56 17.50 25.03
N SER A 594 -1.50 18.10 24.30
CA SER A 594 -1.90 19.51 24.51
C SER A 594 -2.54 19.78 25.89
N HIS A 595 -2.57 21.05 26.30
CA HIS A 595 -3.31 21.49 27.50
C HIS A 595 -4.78 21.04 27.48
N GLN A 596 -5.45 21.13 26.33
CA GLN A 596 -6.87 20.75 26.22
C GLN A 596 -7.08 19.25 26.44
N VAL A 597 -6.19 18.42 25.89
CA VAL A 597 -6.22 16.96 26.07
C VAL A 597 -5.96 16.61 27.54
N LEU A 598 -4.92 17.20 28.15
CA LEU A 598 -4.63 16.98 29.57
C LEU A 598 -5.81 17.37 30.46
N ALA A 599 -6.39 18.55 30.24
CA ALA A 599 -7.55 19.01 31.00
C ALA A 599 -8.75 18.08 30.86
N ALA A 600 -8.95 17.47 29.68
CA ALA A 600 -10.01 16.49 29.46
C ALA A 600 -9.77 15.18 30.22
N TRP A 601 -8.51 14.73 30.33
CA TRP A 601 -8.14 13.56 31.13
C TRP A 601 -8.30 13.82 32.63
N GLU A 602 -7.87 14.98 33.11
CA GLU A 602 -8.10 15.39 34.50
C GLU A 602 -9.60 15.50 34.82
N ASP A 603 -10.39 15.98 33.87
CA ASP A 603 -11.85 16.06 34.02
C ASP A 603 -12.51 14.67 34.04
N LEU A 604 -12.06 13.76 33.19
CA LEU A 604 -12.48 12.36 33.23
C LEU A 604 -12.16 11.73 34.59
N ALA A 605 -10.94 11.89 35.10
CA ALA A 605 -10.56 11.36 36.40
C ALA A 605 -11.37 11.95 37.56
N ARG A 606 -11.62 13.27 37.55
CA ARG A 606 -12.54 13.90 38.52
C ARG A 606 -13.93 13.30 38.48
N ARG A 607 -14.50 13.08 37.30
CA ARG A 607 -15.81 12.41 37.13
C ARG A 607 -15.79 10.97 37.66
N LEU A 608 -14.65 10.29 37.54
CA LEU A 608 -14.42 8.95 38.10
C LEU A 608 -14.06 8.96 39.59
N SER A 609 -14.05 10.13 40.25
CA SER A 609 -13.64 10.29 41.64
C SER A 609 -12.21 9.77 41.92
N THR A 610 -11.29 9.97 40.97
CA THR A 610 -9.87 9.63 41.09
C THR A 610 -8.99 10.87 40.99
N ASN A 611 -7.89 10.88 41.74
CA ASN A 611 -6.88 11.93 41.66
C ASN A 611 -5.76 11.54 40.68
N VAL A 612 -5.34 12.48 39.82
CA VAL A 612 -4.33 12.22 38.77
C VAL A 612 -2.98 12.80 39.13
N ALA A 613 -1.93 11.99 39.02
CA ALA A 613 -0.56 12.43 38.88
C ALA A 613 -0.15 12.36 37.41
N VAL A 614 0.66 13.31 36.93
CA VAL A 614 1.06 13.39 35.52
C VAL A 614 2.56 13.16 35.39
N TRP A 615 2.94 12.12 34.66
CA TRP A 615 4.33 11.80 34.31
C TRP A 615 4.61 12.23 32.88
N ASP A 616 5.38 13.31 32.68
CA ASP A 616 5.76 13.76 31.34
C ASP A 616 7.05 13.07 30.90
N LEU A 617 6.91 12.07 30.02
CA LEU A 617 8.02 11.27 29.53
C LEU A 617 9.06 12.08 28.74
N SER A 618 8.66 13.20 28.12
CA SER A 618 9.61 14.07 27.42
C SER A 618 10.48 14.89 28.37
N ARG A 619 9.98 15.14 29.58
CA ARG A 619 10.72 15.78 30.66
C ARG A 619 11.56 14.78 31.45
N GLU A 620 10.94 13.70 31.95
CA GLU A 620 11.60 12.75 32.85
C GLU A 620 12.57 11.83 32.10
N GLN A 621 12.37 11.62 30.79
CA GLN A 621 13.26 10.88 29.89
C GLN A 621 13.50 9.41 30.25
N HIS A 622 12.61 8.81 31.03
CA HIS A 622 12.50 7.37 31.24
C HIS A 622 11.08 6.97 31.66
N LEU A 623 10.75 5.69 31.52
CA LEU A 623 9.55 5.08 32.08
C LEU A 623 9.92 3.76 32.77
N ASP A 624 10.81 3.87 33.76
CA ASP A 624 11.28 2.75 34.58
C ASP A 624 10.44 2.70 35.86
N LEU A 625 9.65 1.64 36.04
CA LEU A 625 8.74 1.53 37.17
C LEU A 625 9.44 1.16 38.50
N ASP A 626 10.68 0.66 38.45
CA ASP A 626 11.43 0.26 39.62
C ASP A 626 12.43 1.33 40.08
N LEU A 627 12.74 2.31 39.22
CA LEU A 627 13.66 3.38 39.57
C LEU A 627 13.06 4.25 40.69
N PRO A 628 13.79 4.48 41.81
CA PRO A 628 13.36 5.40 42.85
C PRO A 628 13.21 6.83 42.32
N ILE A 629 12.09 7.49 42.64
CA ILE A 629 11.88 8.91 42.37
C ILE A 629 12.43 9.76 43.52
N TYR A 630 12.17 11.08 43.50
CA TYR A 630 12.72 12.06 44.45
C TYR A 630 12.50 11.75 45.94
N ASP A 631 11.47 10.99 46.30
CA ASP A 631 11.16 10.61 47.70
C ASP A 631 11.68 9.21 48.10
N GLY A 632 12.36 8.50 47.19
CA GLY A 632 12.93 7.18 47.41
C GLY A 632 12.00 5.99 47.11
N ALA A 633 10.70 6.21 46.88
CA ALA A 633 9.79 5.15 46.41
C ALA A 633 9.88 5.00 44.88
N SER A 634 9.56 3.83 44.32
CA SER A 634 9.43 3.69 42.86
C SER A 634 7.99 3.95 42.37
N LEU A 635 7.78 4.17 41.07
CA LEU A 635 6.43 4.29 40.51
C LEU A 635 5.59 3.03 40.79
N ALA A 636 6.18 1.83 40.65
CA ALA A 636 5.51 0.57 40.95
C ALA A 636 5.06 0.47 42.42
N GLN A 637 5.88 0.95 43.36
CA GLN A 637 5.53 0.96 44.78
C GLN A 637 4.42 1.97 45.09
N ARG A 638 4.51 3.17 44.50
CA ARG A 638 3.60 4.28 44.77
C ARG A 638 2.21 4.08 44.17
N PHE A 639 2.14 3.33 43.08
CA PHE A 639 0.91 2.99 42.37
C PHE A 639 0.50 1.51 42.54
N ALA A 640 1.03 0.79 43.53
CA ALA A 640 0.53 -0.54 43.86
C ALA A 640 -0.95 -0.46 44.30
N GLY A 641 -1.83 -1.29 43.69
CA GLY A 641 -3.27 -1.26 43.93
C GLY A 641 -4.01 -0.08 43.28
N LYS A 642 -3.39 0.58 42.30
CA LYS A 642 -3.90 1.79 41.62
C LYS A 642 -3.86 1.62 40.09
N ALA A 643 -4.16 2.68 39.34
CA ALA A 643 -4.19 2.63 37.88
C ALA A 643 -3.11 3.52 37.22
N MET A 644 -2.69 3.14 36.01
CA MET A 644 -1.80 3.90 35.13
C MET A 644 -2.36 3.93 33.70
N VAL A 645 -2.51 5.13 33.14
CA VAL A 645 -2.89 5.36 31.73
C VAL A 645 -1.67 5.89 30.98
N ILE A 646 -1.28 5.19 29.92
CA ILE A 646 -0.18 5.56 29.04
C ILE A 646 -0.77 6.04 27.72
N LEU A 647 -0.64 7.34 27.44
CA LEU A 647 -1.02 7.91 26.14
C LEU A 647 0.07 7.55 25.13
N ASN A 648 -0.17 6.53 24.31
CA ASN A 648 0.84 5.93 23.46
C ASN A 648 1.07 6.67 22.13
N ASN A 649 0.95 7.99 22.11
CA ASN A 649 1.25 8.81 20.92
C ASN A 649 2.77 8.96 20.70
N PRO A 650 3.21 9.28 19.47
CA PRO A 650 4.64 9.38 19.16
C PRO A 650 5.36 10.48 19.94
N ILE A 651 6.63 10.23 20.21
CA ILE A 651 7.58 11.13 20.84
C ILE A 651 8.67 11.42 19.82
N ASP A 652 8.78 12.67 19.40
CA ASP A 652 9.89 13.14 18.56
C ASP A 652 11.23 13.01 19.27
N GLY A 653 12.07 12.13 18.73
CA GLY A 653 13.44 11.93 19.16
C GLY A 653 14.45 12.20 18.03
N PRO A 654 15.72 12.43 18.38
CA PRO A 654 16.81 12.63 17.42
C PRO A 654 17.07 11.44 16.47
N THR A 655 16.74 10.21 16.86
CA THR A 655 16.82 8.99 16.02
C THR A 655 15.50 8.68 15.30
N GLY A 656 14.54 9.62 15.33
CA GLY A 656 13.19 9.45 14.81
C GLY A 656 12.15 9.29 15.92
N PRO A 657 10.86 9.10 15.54
CA PRO A 657 9.79 8.97 16.51
C PRO A 657 9.89 7.66 17.31
N SER A 658 9.69 7.75 18.62
CA SER A 658 9.48 6.60 19.53
C SER A 658 8.07 6.67 20.14
N ARG A 659 7.67 5.68 20.94
CA ARG A 659 6.36 5.66 21.63
C ARG A 659 6.53 5.22 23.08
N PRO A 660 5.72 5.70 24.04
CA PRO A 660 5.85 5.34 25.46
C PRO A 660 5.92 3.84 25.77
N ASP A 661 5.22 2.97 25.03
CA ASP A 661 5.30 1.51 25.22
C ASP A 661 6.72 0.96 25.01
N THR A 662 7.53 1.61 24.16
CA THR A 662 8.93 1.23 23.95
C THR A 662 9.83 1.61 25.14
N TRP A 663 9.41 2.57 25.96
CA TRP A 663 10.13 3.01 27.16
C TRP A 663 9.82 2.16 28.39
N LEU A 664 8.69 1.45 28.41
CA LEU A 664 8.30 0.56 29.49
C LEU A 664 8.81 -0.87 29.26
N ARG A 665 9.48 -1.47 30.24
CA ARG A 665 9.92 -2.88 30.16
C ARG A 665 8.73 -3.82 30.31
N ALA A 666 8.62 -4.84 29.45
CA ALA A 666 7.52 -5.79 29.50
C ALA A 666 7.45 -6.53 30.86
N GLU A 667 8.61 -6.90 31.39
CA GLU A 667 8.73 -7.54 32.71
C GLU A 667 8.24 -6.63 33.85
N GLN A 668 8.56 -5.34 33.80
CA GLN A 668 8.13 -4.35 34.80
C GLN A 668 6.61 -4.16 34.75
N ALA A 669 6.04 -4.04 33.56
CA ALA A 669 4.60 -3.94 33.37
C ALA A 669 3.88 -5.16 33.95
N VAL A 670 4.34 -6.37 33.62
CA VAL A 670 3.76 -7.63 34.11
C VAL A 670 3.94 -7.81 35.61
N ARG A 671 5.06 -7.40 36.20
CA ARG A 671 5.29 -7.49 37.65
C ARG A 671 4.46 -6.47 38.43
N ALA A 672 4.35 -5.24 37.92
CA ALA A 672 3.52 -4.21 38.52
C ALA A 672 2.03 -4.61 38.45
N ALA A 673 1.57 -5.12 37.30
CA ALA A 673 0.24 -5.69 37.14
C ALA A 673 -0.03 -6.86 38.11
N ALA A 674 0.94 -7.76 38.30
CA ALA A 674 0.83 -8.83 39.30
C ALA A 674 0.77 -8.32 40.75
N SER A 675 1.21 -7.09 40.99
CA SER A 675 1.17 -6.41 42.31
C SER A 675 -0.06 -5.50 42.45
N GLY A 676 -1.00 -5.54 41.50
CA GLY A 676 -2.26 -4.78 41.53
C GLY A 676 -2.20 -3.41 40.86
N LEU A 677 -1.21 -3.11 40.01
CA LEU A 677 -1.23 -1.90 39.18
C LEU A 677 -1.95 -2.19 37.84
N ASP A 678 -3.11 -1.59 37.64
CA ASP A 678 -3.86 -1.70 36.38
C ASP A 678 -3.28 -0.74 35.33
N ILE A 679 -2.79 -1.27 34.20
CA ILE A 679 -2.12 -0.47 33.17
C ILE A 679 -2.95 -0.45 31.89
N ALA A 680 -3.24 0.73 31.37
CA ALA A 680 -3.75 0.87 30.01
C ALA A 680 -2.83 1.62 29.09
N PHE A 681 -2.76 1.12 27.87
CA PHE A 681 -2.22 1.83 26.73
C PHE A 681 -3.40 2.40 25.94
N VAL A 682 -3.36 3.71 25.65
CA VAL A 682 -4.37 4.39 24.84
C VAL A 682 -3.67 5.00 23.63
N GLY A 683 -3.99 4.54 22.43
CA GLY A 683 -3.29 4.92 21.20
C GLY A 683 -3.02 3.72 20.29
N SER A 684 -2.23 3.89 19.25
CA SER A 684 -1.88 2.78 18.36
C SER A 684 -0.73 1.91 18.91
N ASP A 685 -0.65 0.68 18.42
CA ASP A 685 0.57 -0.16 18.43
C ASP A 685 1.11 -0.63 19.79
N ALA A 686 0.32 -0.65 20.85
CA ALA A 686 0.79 -1.09 22.18
C ALA A 686 1.03 -2.62 22.32
N HIS A 687 0.91 -3.41 21.25
CA HIS A 687 1.15 -4.86 21.13
C HIS A 687 1.09 -5.64 22.46
N LEU A 688 -0.08 -5.68 23.10
CA LEU A 688 -0.26 -6.24 24.45
C LEU A 688 0.15 -7.72 24.54
N GLU A 689 -0.02 -8.49 23.45
CA GLU A 689 0.46 -9.87 23.33
C GLU A 689 1.99 -9.97 23.48
N ARG A 690 2.75 -9.03 22.90
CA ARG A 690 4.20 -8.96 23.06
C ARG A 690 4.57 -8.73 24.51
N VAL A 691 3.93 -7.77 25.19
CA VAL A 691 4.19 -7.46 26.60
C VAL A 691 3.94 -8.68 27.49
N LEU A 692 2.82 -9.40 27.26
CA LEU A 692 2.50 -10.61 28.01
C LEU A 692 3.51 -11.74 27.77
N LEU A 693 3.81 -12.05 26.51
CA LEU A 693 4.72 -13.15 26.14
C LEU A 693 6.16 -12.87 26.56
N ALA A 694 6.65 -11.66 26.32
CA ALA A 694 7.99 -11.23 26.70
C ALA A 694 8.15 -11.17 28.22
N GLY A 695 7.19 -10.59 28.93
CA GLY A 695 7.22 -10.54 30.40
C GLY A 695 7.23 -11.92 31.04
N ALA A 696 6.57 -12.90 30.42
CA ALA A 696 6.62 -14.29 30.86
C ALA A 696 7.98 -14.96 30.59
N ALA A 697 8.60 -14.68 29.44
CA ALA A 697 9.93 -15.17 29.08
C ALA A 697 11.03 -14.63 29.99
N SER A 698 10.94 -13.35 30.38
CA SER A 698 11.97 -12.67 31.17
C SER A 698 11.95 -12.98 32.68
N ARG A 699 10.90 -13.63 33.21
CA ARG A 699 10.75 -13.93 34.65
C ARG A 699 11.85 -14.81 35.27
N GLY A 700 12.79 -15.35 34.48
CA GLY A 700 14.07 -15.89 34.97
C GLY A 700 14.03 -17.13 35.88
N GLN A 701 12.85 -17.67 36.19
CA GLN A 701 12.72 -18.89 36.98
C GLN A 701 12.98 -20.11 36.09
N ALA A 702 13.97 -20.93 36.43
CA ALA A 702 14.20 -22.20 35.76
C ALA A 702 12.97 -23.11 35.94
N PRO A 703 12.48 -23.78 34.88
CA PRO A 703 11.33 -24.65 35.00
C PRO A 703 11.67 -25.87 35.88
N LEU A 704 10.77 -26.23 36.80
CA LEU A 704 10.91 -27.43 37.61
C LEU A 704 10.61 -28.69 36.77
N PRO A 705 11.54 -29.64 36.62
CA PRO A 705 11.27 -30.88 35.90
C PRO A 705 10.29 -31.74 36.68
N VAL A 706 9.26 -32.27 36.01
CA VAL A 706 8.24 -33.13 36.63
C VAL A 706 7.95 -34.38 35.82
N ASP A 707 7.71 -35.46 36.56
CA ASP A 707 7.35 -36.78 36.02
C ASP A 707 5.83 -36.95 36.00
N GLY A 708 5.19 -36.41 34.96
CA GLY A 708 3.77 -36.64 34.66
C GLY A 708 2.87 -35.41 34.76
N GLU A 709 1.75 -35.46 34.04
CA GLU A 709 0.82 -34.34 33.92
C GLU A 709 0.18 -33.94 35.26
N ASP A 710 -0.05 -34.86 36.19
CA ASP A 710 -0.70 -34.54 37.46
C ASP A 710 0.18 -33.69 38.38
N ALA A 711 1.51 -33.87 38.32
CA ALA A 711 2.47 -33.00 39.00
C ALA A 711 2.54 -31.60 38.36
N VAL A 712 2.45 -31.51 37.03
CA VAL A 712 2.31 -30.22 36.32
C VAL A 712 1.07 -29.48 36.78
N LEU A 713 -0.08 -30.17 36.89
CA LEU A 713 -1.33 -29.56 37.33
C LEU A 713 -1.22 -29.01 38.77
N ALA A 714 -0.58 -29.76 39.67
CA ALA A 714 -0.37 -29.32 41.05
C ALA A 714 0.55 -28.08 41.15
N LEU A 715 1.66 -28.07 40.40
CA LEU A 715 2.58 -26.93 40.37
C LEU A 715 1.96 -25.70 39.70
N ALA A 716 1.28 -25.89 38.57
CA ALA A 716 0.63 -24.80 37.85
C ALA A 716 -0.51 -24.17 38.67
N ALA A 717 -1.27 -24.96 39.43
CA ALA A 717 -2.27 -24.43 40.38
C ALA A 717 -1.63 -23.53 41.45
N GLY A 718 -0.38 -23.80 41.83
CA GLY A 718 0.43 -22.96 42.71
C GLY A 718 1.15 -21.80 42.02
N GLY A 719 0.95 -21.59 40.71
CA GLY A 719 1.62 -20.55 39.93
C GLY A 719 3.09 -20.83 39.62
N ALA A 720 3.56 -22.07 39.77
CA ALA A 720 4.96 -22.43 39.54
C ALA A 720 5.26 -22.76 38.07
N HIS A 721 6.48 -22.45 37.65
CA HIS A 721 7.02 -22.81 36.33
C HIS A 721 7.43 -24.30 36.30
N ALA A 722 6.88 -25.08 35.36
CA ALA A 722 7.09 -26.53 35.28
C ALA A 722 7.48 -27.01 33.87
N MET A 723 8.22 -28.11 33.78
CA MET A 723 8.60 -28.76 32.52
C MET A 723 8.33 -30.27 32.55
N LEU A 724 7.61 -30.75 31.55
CA LEU A 724 7.22 -32.14 31.37
C LEU A 724 7.90 -32.77 30.15
N ALA A 725 8.65 -33.85 30.35
CA ALA A 725 9.19 -34.65 29.25
C ALA A 725 8.13 -35.56 28.65
N MET A 726 7.99 -35.55 27.31
CA MET A 726 6.98 -36.33 26.61
C MET A 726 7.59 -37.55 25.93
N HIS A 727 6.99 -38.73 26.14
CA HIS A 727 7.48 -39.99 25.60
C HIS A 727 6.41 -40.66 24.72
N GLN A 728 6.82 -41.31 23.62
CA GLN A 728 5.93 -42.07 22.72
C GLN A 728 6.58 -43.39 22.28
N ARG A 729 5.79 -44.48 22.22
CA ARG A 729 6.28 -45.83 21.87
C ARG A 729 5.64 -46.34 20.59
N TYR A 730 6.46 -46.82 19.65
CA TYR A 730 6.01 -47.38 18.36
C TYR A 730 6.24 -48.89 18.32
N ARG A 731 5.15 -49.68 18.23
CA ARG A 731 5.22 -51.15 18.33
C ARG A 731 5.52 -51.90 17.02
N LEU A 732 5.32 -51.31 15.82
CA LEU A 732 5.27 -52.09 14.56
C LEU A 732 5.84 -51.41 13.30
N ARG A 733 6.66 -50.36 13.39
CA ARG A 733 7.26 -49.70 12.21
C ARG A 733 8.68 -49.22 12.52
N PHE A 734 9.68 -49.85 11.90
CA PHE A 734 11.09 -49.45 11.97
C PHE A 734 11.36 -48.03 11.42
N TRP A 735 10.40 -47.46 10.68
CA TRP A 735 10.52 -46.15 10.00
C TRP A 735 9.64 -45.05 10.61
N ALA A 736 8.84 -45.33 11.65
CA ALA A 736 7.96 -44.33 12.25
C ALA A 736 8.74 -43.44 13.23
N ARG A 737 8.81 -42.14 12.92
CA ARG A 737 9.35 -41.10 13.82
C ARG A 737 8.18 -40.29 14.41
N PRO A 738 8.29 -39.82 15.66
CA PRO A 738 7.32 -38.88 16.22
C PRO A 738 7.30 -37.56 15.43
N SER A 739 6.15 -36.90 15.40
CA SER A 739 5.95 -35.62 14.71
C SER A 739 5.68 -34.48 15.68
N ALA A 740 6.05 -33.26 15.28
CA ALA A 740 5.74 -32.04 16.03
C ALA A 740 4.22 -31.87 16.26
N ASP A 741 3.38 -32.26 15.30
CA ASP A 741 1.91 -32.25 15.44
C ASP A 741 1.41 -33.15 16.59
N TRP A 742 2.10 -34.25 16.87
CA TRP A 742 1.75 -35.09 18.02
C TRP A 742 2.01 -34.37 19.33
N LEU A 743 3.18 -33.73 19.45
CA LEU A 743 3.57 -32.95 20.64
C LEU A 743 2.60 -31.77 20.85
N THR A 744 2.29 -31.04 19.78
CA THR A 744 1.32 -29.93 19.77
C THR A 744 -0.06 -30.39 20.22
N ARG A 745 -0.54 -31.55 19.76
CA ARG A 745 -1.81 -32.13 20.26
C ARG A 745 -1.76 -32.49 21.74
N GLN A 746 -0.62 -32.97 22.26
CA GLN A 746 -0.50 -33.19 23.71
C GLN A 746 -0.48 -31.86 24.47
N ALA A 747 0.18 -30.83 23.93
CA ALA A 747 0.18 -29.49 24.51
C ALA A 747 -1.23 -28.89 24.60
N HIS A 748 -2.04 -29.02 23.54
CA HIS A 748 -3.45 -28.59 23.58
C HIS A 748 -4.27 -29.36 24.62
N ARG A 749 -4.03 -30.68 24.76
CA ARG A 749 -4.68 -31.48 25.80
C ARG A 749 -4.28 -31.02 27.20
N LEU A 750 -2.99 -30.78 27.41
CA LEU A 750 -2.45 -30.29 28.69
C LEU A 750 -2.99 -28.89 29.01
N SER A 751 -2.97 -27.97 28.06
CA SER A 751 -3.56 -26.64 28.17
C SER A 751 -5.06 -26.71 28.53
N ALA A 752 -5.82 -27.58 27.88
CA ALA A 752 -7.24 -27.79 28.20
C ALA A 752 -7.45 -28.46 29.57
N ARG A 753 -6.50 -29.24 30.09
CA ARG A 753 -6.54 -29.77 31.47
C ARG A 753 -6.19 -28.67 32.48
N LEU A 754 -5.15 -27.89 32.24
CA LEU A 754 -4.72 -26.76 33.08
C LEU A 754 -5.85 -25.73 33.22
N HIS A 755 -6.44 -25.32 32.10
CA HIS A 755 -7.58 -24.40 32.08
C HIS A 755 -8.79 -24.93 32.87
N ARG A 756 -8.98 -26.25 32.94
CA ARG A 756 -10.06 -26.87 33.74
C ARG A 756 -9.70 -26.99 35.22
N ALA A 757 -8.43 -27.20 35.53
CA ALA A 757 -7.96 -27.42 36.90
C ALA A 757 -7.79 -26.11 37.67
N ALA A 758 -7.33 -25.05 37.00
CA ALA A 758 -7.10 -23.71 37.58
C ALA A 758 -7.58 -22.63 36.58
N PRO A 759 -8.90 -22.44 36.40
CA PRO A 759 -9.46 -21.50 35.42
C PRO A 759 -9.09 -20.03 35.68
N GLU A 760 -8.88 -19.67 36.95
CA GLU A 760 -8.43 -18.37 37.43
C GLU A 760 -6.95 -18.08 37.14
N ARG A 761 -6.17 -19.12 36.81
CA ARG A 761 -4.75 -19.01 36.47
C ARG A 761 -4.58 -19.07 34.96
N ARG A 762 -3.78 -18.15 34.42
CA ARG A 762 -3.38 -18.18 33.01
C ARG A 762 -2.00 -18.82 32.91
N HIS A 763 -1.86 -19.70 31.93
CA HIS A 763 -0.63 -20.41 31.65
C HIS A 763 -0.38 -20.41 30.15
N LEU A 764 0.90 -20.44 29.78
CA LEU A 764 1.37 -20.64 28.43
C LEU A 764 2.05 -22.01 28.37
N VAL A 765 1.67 -22.84 27.41
CA VAL A 765 2.31 -24.14 27.17
C VAL A 765 3.24 -24.00 25.96
N VAL A 766 4.55 -23.98 26.21
CA VAL A 766 5.58 -23.91 25.18
C VAL A 766 6.00 -25.32 24.78
N THR A 767 5.96 -25.63 23.48
CA THR A 767 6.35 -26.93 22.95
C THR A 767 7.76 -26.90 22.38
N ARG A 768 8.65 -27.76 22.88
CA ARG A 768 10.02 -27.95 22.36
C ARG A 768 10.16 -29.34 21.74
N PHE A 769 10.27 -29.42 20.42
CA PHE A 769 10.30 -30.69 19.69
C PHE A 769 11.75 -31.13 19.44
N ALA A 770 12.19 -32.15 20.17
CA ALA A 770 13.55 -32.69 20.11
C ALA A 770 13.50 -34.23 20.22
N PRO A 771 13.16 -34.94 19.14
CA PRO A 771 12.91 -36.37 19.19
C PRO A 771 14.21 -37.18 19.30
N GLU A 772 14.34 -37.96 20.37
CA GLU A 772 15.48 -38.82 20.65
C GLU A 772 15.04 -40.25 20.98
N ILE A 773 15.83 -41.23 20.57
CA ILE A 773 15.57 -42.63 20.89
C ILE A 773 16.08 -42.91 22.30
N GLU A 774 15.15 -43.20 23.21
CA GLU A 774 15.47 -43.51 24.61
C GLU A 774 15.78 -45.01 24.78
N SER A 775 15.03 -45.87 24.09
CA SER A 775 15.31 -47.30 24.02
C SER A 775 14.72 -47.92 22.77
N SER A 776 15.43 -48.88 22.18
CA SER A 776 14.95 -49.63 21.01
C SER A 776 15.10 -51.12 21.27
N SER A 777 14.02 -51.88 21.07
CA SER A 777 14.03 -53.33 21.23
C SER A 777 13.15 -53.99 20.17
N TRP A 778 13.67 -55.06 19.59
CA TRP A 778 13.01 -55.87 18.56
C TRP A 778 11.59 -56.34 18.94
N TRP A 779 11.37 -56.78 20.18
CA TRP A 779 10.08 -57.32 20.62
C TRP A 779 9.13 -56.26 21.19
N TRP A 780 9.69 -55.14 21.63
CA TRP A 780 9.01 -54.16 22.48
C TRP A 780 8.72 -52.83 21.77
N GLY A 781 9.27 -52.61 20.57
CA GLY A 781 9.18 -51.37 19.83
C GLY A 781 10.20 -50.32 20.29
N THR A 782 10.26 -49.20 19.58
CA THR A 782 11.15 -48.08 19.90
C THR A 782 10.40 -47.06 20.76
N ARG A 783 10.96 -46.71 21.92
CA ARG A 783 10.50 -45.63 22.80
C ARG A 783 11.30 -44.37 22.48
N TRP A 784 10.59 -43.31 22.14
CA TRP A 784 11.14 -42.00 21.84
C TRP A 784 10.84 -41.04 22.99
N ARG A 785 11.83 -40.24 23.38
CA ARG A 785 11.61 -38.95 24.03
C ARG A 785 11.29 -37.97 22.92
N VAL A 786 10.04 -37.53 22.81
CA VAL A 786 9.56 -36.74 21.67
C VAL A 786 9.96 -35.26 21.78
N GLY A 787 10.03 -34.75 23.01
CA GLY A 787 10.29 -33.35 23.31
C GLY A 787 9.83 -33.00 24.73
N THR A 788 9.73 -31.71 25.03
CA THR A 788 9.23 -31.20 26.32
C THR A 788 8.05 -30.26 26.13
N LEU A 789 7.18 -30.23 27.14
CA LEU A 789 6.12 -29.25 27.33
C LEU A 789 6.50 -28.41 28.55
N GLU A 790 6.71 -27.12 28.35
CA GLU A 790 7.01 -26.15 29.41
C GLU A 790 5.76 -25.34 29.71
N VAL A 791 5.40 -25.21 30.98
CA VAL A 791 4.19 -24.52 31.45
C VAL A 791 4.60 -23.27 32.20
N VAL A 792 4.51 -22.13 31.53
CA VAL A 792 4.92 -20.83 32.04
C VAL A 792 3.71 -20.12 32.69
N PRO A 793 3.81 -19.69 33.95
CA PRO A 793 2.75 -18.93 34.61
C PRO A 793 2.67 -17.50 34.05
N MET A 794 1.46 -17.05 33.73
CA MET A 794 1.16 -15.70 33.19
C MET A 794 0.47 -14.84 34.25
N LEU A 795 0.03 -13.62 33.89
CA LEU A 795 -0.91 -12.84 34.71
C LEU A 795 -2.22 -13.60 34.89
N ASP A 796 -2.77 -13.57 36.11
CA ASP A 796 -4.01 -14.27 36.43
C ASP A 796 -5.17 -13.80 35.53
N SER A 797 -6.13 -14.69 35.26
CA SER A 797 -7.25 -14.39 34.36
C SER A 797 -8.35 -13.56 35.03
N VAL A 798 -8.28 -13.36 36.34
CA VAL A 798 -9.29 -12.67 37.16
C VAL A 798 -8.93 -11.18 37.25
N GLY A 799 -9.08 -10.46 36.14
CA GLY A 799 -8.82 -9.03 36.04
C GLY A 799 -8.30 -8.63 34.66
N HIS A 800 -8.54 -7.38 34.27
CA HIS A 800 -7.96 -6.77 33.07
C HIS A 800 -6.74 -5.92 33.46
N ALA A 801 -5.72 -6.56 34.05
CA ALA A 801 -4.58 -5.82 34.61
C ALA A 801 -3.76 -5.08 33.55
N LEU A 802 -3.83 -5.54 32.28
CA LEU A 802 -3.30 -4.82 31.12
C LEU A 802 -4.42 -4.62 30.09
N VAL A 803 -4.61 -3.39 29.64
CA VAL A 803 -5.63 -3.01 28.66
C VAL A 803 -5.00 -2.20 27.53
N HIS A 804 -5.51 -2.38 26.31
CA HIS A 804 -5.18 -1.55 25.17
C HIS A 804 -6.44 -1.00 24.53
N ALA A 805 -6.59 0.32 24.51
CA ALA A 805 -7.61 1.03 23.75
C ALA A 805 -6.97 1.53 22.44
N GLN A 806 -7.40 0.97 21.31
CA GLN A 806 -6.90 1.35 19.99
C GLN A 806 -7.49 2.70 19.56
N VAL A 807 -6.64 3.69 19.37
CA VAL A 807 -7.00 5.05 18.93
C VAL A 807 -5.93 5.54 17.97
N ASP A 808 -6.30 6.24 16.90
CA ASP A 808 -5.29 6.87 16.05
C ASP A 808 -4.67 8.11 16.74
N ASP A 809 -3.47 8.49 16.30
CA ASP A 809 -2.70 9.55 16.94
C ASP A 809 -3.37 10.94 16.83
N GLN A 810 -4.20 11.17 15.80
CA GLN A 810 -4.91 12.42 15.61
C GLN A 810 -6.09 12.53 16.59
N GLN A 811 -6.88 11.47 16.73
CA GLN A 811 -7.96 11.37 17.71
C GLN A 811 -7.44 11.47 19.14
N LEU A 812 -6.31 10.82 19.44
CA LEU A 812 -5.69 10.88 20.77
C LEU A 812 -5.21 12.31 21.13
N GLY A 813 -4.88 13.11 20.13
CA GLY A 813 -4.56 14.54 20.27
C GLY A 813 -5.77 15.47 20.41
N ASP A 814 -7.00 14.95 20.29
CA ASP A 814 -8.24 15.72 20.39
C ASP A 814 -8.89 15.55 21.78
N ALA A 815 -9.17 16.67 22.45
CA ALA A 815 -9.86 16.68 23.73
C ALA A 815 -11.31 16.15 23.64
N ALA A 816 -11.93 16.21 22.45
CA ALA A 816 -13.27 15.67 22.22
C ALA A 816 -13.31 14.15 22.41
N TYR A 817 -12.29 13.43 21.92
CA TYR A 817 -12.17 11.98 22.06
C TYR A 817 -12.17 11.54 23.54
N VAL A 818 -11.45 12.26 24.40
CA VAL A 818 -11.39 11.96 25.85
C VAL A 818 -12.76 12.11 26.52
N ARG A 819 -13.63 12.97 25.98
CA ARG A 819 -14.99 13.21 26.49
C ARG A 819 -16.01 12.21 25.96
N GLU A 820 -15.63 11.35 25.02
CA GLU A 820 -16.54 10.35 24.47
C GLU A 820 -16.89 9.26 25.50
N ALA A 821 -18.10 8.73 25.35
CA ALA A 821 -18.59 7.64 26.18
C ALA A 821 -17.75 6.37 26.03
N ALA A 822 -17.24 6.12 24.82
CA ALA A 822 -16.37 4.99 24.54
C ALA A 822 -15.05 5.07 25.33
N THR A 823 -14.42 6.24 25.39
CA THR A 823 -13.17 6.45 26.15
C THR A 823 -13.39 6.30 27.64
N THR A 824 -14.50 6.82 28.17
CA THR A 824 -14.84 6.62 29.59
C THR A 824 -15.05 5.14 29.90
N ALA A 825 -15.76 4.41 29.04
CA ALA A 825 -15.92 2.96 29.17
C ALA A 825 -14.57 2.23 29.09
N ALA A 826 -13.66 2.63 28.20
CA ALA A 826 -12.34 2.05 28.08
C ALA A 826 -11.51 2.19 29.36
N VAL A 827 -11.52 3.39 29.97
CA VAL A 827 -10.82 3.67 31.22
C VAL A 827 -11.45 2.89 32.38
N LEU A 828 -12.79 2.82 32.43
CA LEU A 828 -13.50 2.04 33.45
C LEU A 828 -13.17 0.55 33.41
N GLN A 829 -12.98 -0.02 32.22
CA GLN A 829 -12.57 -1.42 32.04
C GLN A 829 -11.17 -1.74 32.54
N MET A 830 -10.35 -0.72 32.83
CA MET A 830 -9.02 -0.92 33.39
C MET A 830 -9.08 -1.27 34.87
N PHE A 831 -10.00 -0.63 35.61
CA PHE A 831 -10.09 -0.84 37.05
C PHE A 831 -10.57 -2.25 37.34
N ASP A 832 -10.02 -2.85 38.40
CA ASP A 832 -10.58 -4.09 38.91
C ASP A 832 -12.06 -3.95 39.29
N PHE A 833 -12.79 -5.07 39.32
CA PHE A 833 -14.22 -5.10 39.61
C PHE A 833 -14.60 -4.44 40.95
N GLY A 834 -13.75 -4.56 41.97
CA GLY A 834 -13.98 -3.95 43.28
C GLY A 834 -13.92 -2.43 43.20
N GLU A 835 -12.92 -1.90 42.52
CA GLU A 835 -12.77 -0.46 42.30
C GLU A 835 -13.88 0.10 41.40
N GLN A 836 -14.26 -0.62 40.34
CA GLN A 836 -15.44 -0.25 39.52
C GLN A 836 -16.72 -0.18 40.38
N LEU A 837 -16.92 -1.14 41.29
CA LEU A 837 -18.08 -1.18 42.16
C LEU A 837 -18.06 -0.06 43.21
N GLU A 838 -16.92 0.25 43.80
CA GLU A 838 -16.79 1.38 44.74
C GLU A 838 -16.96 2.73 44.03
N GLN A 839 -16.47 2.89 42.79
CA GLN A 839 -16.72 4.09 41.99
C GLN A 839 -18.20 4.25 41.64
N LEU A 840 -18.87 3.17 41.20
CA LEU A 840 -20.32 3.20 40.99
C LEU A 840 -21.03 3.54 42.29
N ARG A 841 -20.64 2.92 43.42
CA ARG A 841 -21.26 3.15 44.73
C ARG A 841 -21.15 4.61 45.16
N ARG A 842 -19.98 5.23 45.02
CA ARG A 842 -19.77 6.66 45.30
C ARG A 842 -20.70 7.54 44.46
N ASN A 843 -20.76 7.29 43.16
CA ASN A 843 -21.57 8.11 42.23
C ASN A 843 -23.08 7.84 42.34
N LEU A 844 -23.51 6.63 42.72
CA LEU A 844 -24.93 6.34 43.01
C LEU A 844 -25.45 7.12 44.22
N LEU A 845 -24.57 7.47 45.16
CA LEU A 845 -24.89 8.26 46.34
C LEU A 845 -24.72 9.78 46.11
N ASP A 846 -24.12 10.19 44.99
CA ASP A 846 -23.95 11.59 44.62
C ASP A 846 -25.14 12.07 43.78
N PRO A 847 -25.97 13.00 44.29
CA PRO A 847 -27.12 13.52 43.53
C PRO A 847 -26.70 14.35 42.30
N THR A 848 -25.44 14.78 42.22
CA THR A 848 -24.92 15.56 41.09
C THR A 848 -24.39 14.69 39.96
N ALA A 849 -24.26 13.37 40.17
CA ALA A 849 -23.76 12.45 39.15
C ALA A 849 -24.62 12.46 37.87
N GLU A 850 -23.94 12.47 36.73
CA GLU A 850 -24.57 12.42 35.42
C GLU A 850 -25.11 11.01 35.13
N GLN A 851 -26.32 10.91 34.57
CA GLN A 851 -26.91 9.60 34.20
C GLN A 851 -25.99 8.82 33.25
N THR A 852 -25.39 9.52 32.29
CA THR A 852 -24.50 8.91 31.29
C THR A 852 -23.30 8.22 31.93
N LEU A 853 -22.72 8.81 32.98
CA LEU A 853 -21.61 8.24 33.72
C LEU A 853 -22.04 7.00 34.51
N LEU A 854 -23.17 7.08 35.22
CA LEU A 854 -23.75 5.95 35.95
C LEU A 854 -24.04 4.76 35.02
N ASP A 855 -24.57 5.06 33.83
CA ASP A 855 -24.83 4.06 32.79
C ASP A 855 -23.52 3.42 32.28
N GLN A 856 -22.44 4.18 32.13
CA GLN A 856 -21.13 3.67 31.71
C GLN A 856 -20.48 2.79 32.80
N GLN A 857 -20.57 3.19 34.06
CA GLN A 857 -20.09 2.40 35.21
C GLN A 857 -20.88 1.10 35.37
N ALA A 858 -22.21 1.17 35.25
CA ALA A 858 -23.07 0.00 35.20
C ALA A 858 -22.71 -0.92 34.03
N ASP A 859 -22.51 -0.36 32.84
CA ASP A 859 -22.11 -1.13 31.67
C ASP A 859 -20.72 -1.75 31.84
N ALA A 860 -19.81 -1.12 32.60
CA ALA A 860 -18.50 -1.71 32.89
C ALA A 860 -18.58 -2.94 33.80
N ILE A 861 -19.36 -2.83 34.89
CA ILE A 861 -19.69 -3.95 35.78
C ILE A 861 -20.40 -5.07 35.02
N LEU A 862 -21.27 -4.73 34.05
CA LEU A 862 -21.95 -5.73 33.21
C LEU A 862 -20.96 -6.55 32.36
N VAL A 863 -19.90 -5.94 31.83
CA VAL A 863 -18.85 -6.65 31.08
C VAL A 863 -18.21 -7.71 31.99
N ASP A 864 -17.80 -7.30 33.19
CA ASP A 864 -17.14 -8.18 34.15
C ASP A 864 -18.02 -9.35 34.62
N LEU A 865 -19.30 -9.09 34.84
CA LEU A 865 -20.29 -10.13 35.18
C LEU A 865 -20.58 -11.05 33.99
N THR A 866 -20.58 -10.52 32.77
CA THR A 866 -20.76 -11.30 31.54
C THR A 866 -19.58 -12.25 31.34
N ASP A 867 -18.36 -11.77 31.59
CA ASP A 867 -17.14 -12.56 31.44
C ASP A 867 -17.04 -13.67 32.49
N GLU A 868 -17.39 -13.37 33.74
CA GLU A 868 -17.53 -14.37 34.80
C GLU A 868 -18.56 -15.45 34.42
N LEU A 869 -19.71 -15.07 33.87
CA LEU A 869 -20.75 -16.00 33.42
C LEU A 869 -20.25 -16.90 32.27
N LEU A 870 -19.52 -16.34 31.31
CA LEU A 870 -18.98 -17.09 30.17
C LEU A 870 -17.87 -18.06 30.60
N ALA A 871 -16.99 -17.62 31.50
CA ALA A 871 -15.96 -18.47 32.10
C ALA A 871 -16.59 -19.65 32.85
N ALA A 872 -17.60 -19.39 33.69
CA ALA A 872 -18.33 -20.43 34.40
C ALA A 872 -19.03 -21.41 33.43
N ARG A 873 -19.54 -20.93 32.28
CA ARG A 873 -20.16 -21.79 31.25
C ARG A 873 -19.16 -22.72 30.58
N ALA A 874 -17.94 -22.26 30.30
CA ALA A 874 -16.89 -23.10 29.70
C ALA A 874 -16.54 -24.29 30.62
N GLN A 875 -16.60 -24.10 31.94
CA GLN A 875 -16.36 -25.15 32.93
C GLN A 875 -17.42 -26.26 32.95
N ASP A 876 -18.70 -25.97 32.62
CA ASP A 876 -19.80 -26.95 32.65
C ASP A 876 -19.63 -28.10 31.64
N ALA A 877 -18.79 -27.92 30.61
CA ALA A 877 -18.39 -29.02 29.72
C ALA A 877 -17.55 -30.10 30.44
N ALA A 878 -17.05 -29.83 31.65
CA ALA A 878 -16.10 -30.67 32.37
C ALA A 878 -16.46 -30.86 33.85
N SER A 879 -17.52 -31.62 34.13
CA SER A 879 -17.79 -32.37 35.39
C SER A 879 -17.67 -31.72 36.79
N ALA A 880 -17.17 -30.50 36.98
CA ALA A 880 -16.96 -29.86 38.29
C ALA A 880 -18.27 -29.30 38.90
N PRO A 881 -18.38 -29.16 40.23
CA PRO A 881 -19.49 -28.47 40.89
C PRO A 881 -19.49 -26.97 40.51
N PRO A 882 -20.66 -26.30 40.52
CA PRO A 882 -20.72 -24.86 40.25
C PRO A 882 -19.89 -24.12 41.30
N GLN A 883 -18.75 -23.57 40.87
CA GLN A 883 -18.01 -22.59 41.67
C GLN A 883 -18.90 -21.38 41.95
N GLU A 884 -18.70 -20.76 43.11
CA GLU A 884 -19.32 -19.47 43.44
C GLU A 884 -18.93 -18.46 42.36
N LEU A 885 -19.86 -17.57 41.98
CA LEU A 885 -19.60 -16.46 41.05
C LEU A 885 -19.14 -15.27 41.91
N PRO A 886 -17.83 -15.10 42.20
CA PRO A 886 -17.34 -14.14 43.20
C PRO A 886 -17.69 -12.69 42.90
N ARG A 887 -17.68 -12.24 41.65
CA ARG A 887 -18.03 -10.86 41.27
C ARG A 887 -19.52 -10.62 41.49
N LEU A 888 -20.35 -11.55 41.04
CA LEU A 888 -21.78 -11.52 41.34
C LEU A 888 -22.07 -11.60 42.85
N ALA A 889 -21.28 -12.37 43.61
CA ALA A 889 -21.43 -12.44 45.07
C ALA A 889 -21.06 -11.10 45.73
N ARG A 890 -19.97 -10.45 45.30
CA ARG A 890 -19.56 -9.11 45.77
C ARG A 890 -20.62 -8.05 45.49
N LEU A 891 -21.24 -8.08 44.31
CA LEU A 891 -22.33 -7.15 43.96
C LEU A 891 -23.48 -7.13 44.99
N VAL A 892 -23.68 -8.26 45.69
CA VAL A 892 -24.80 -8.53 46.60
C VAL A 892 -24.39 -8.41 48.08
N GLN A 893 -23.10 -8.22 48.40
CA GLN A 893 -22.64 -8.14 49.78
C GLN A 893 -23.22 -6.92 50.51
N ALA A 894 -23.65 -7.12 51.76
CA ALA A 894 -24.22 -6.06 52.59
C ALA A 894 -23.23 -4.91 52.83
N ASP A 895 -21.94 -5.24 52.96
CA ASP A 895 -20.83 -4.29 53.03
C ASP A 895 -20.01 -4.42 51.74
N GLY A 896 -19.98 -3.35 50.92
CA GLY A 896 -19.22 -3.29 49.66
C GLY A 896 -19.99 -3.64 48.38
N GLY A 897 -21.27 -4.01 48.48
CA GLY A 897 -22.17 -4.21 47.33
C GLY A 897 -22.87 -2.92 46.86
N LEU A 898 -23.98 -3.08 46.13
CA LEU A 898 -24.80 -1.95 45.69
C LEU A 898 -25.39 -1.17 46.90
N PRO A 899 -25.30 0.17 46.91
CA PRO A 899 -25.89 0.99 47.97
C PRO A 899 -27.42 1.04 47.83
N ARG A 900 -28.11 1.48 48.90
CA ARG A 900 -29.54 1.79 48.81
C ARG A 900 -29.77 3.00 47.90
N VAL A 901 -30.65 2.82 46.91
CA VAL A 901 -31.04 3.83 45.93
C VAL A 901 -32.57 3.91 45.81
N GLU A 902 -33.06 5.06 45.34
CA GLU A 902 -34.50 5.27 45.11
C GLU A 902 -34.87 4.98 43.66
N LEU A 903 -35.95 4.22 43.46
CA LEU A 903 -36.48 3.94 42.13
C LEU A 903 -37.02 5.22 41.47
N GLY A 904 -36.67 5.45 40.20
CA GLY A 904 -37.05 6.66 39.45
C GLY A 904 -36.11 7.86 39.65
N GLN A 905 -35.08 7.70 40.50
CA GLN A 905 -33.91 8.57 40.51
C GLN A 905 -32.83 7.98 39.60
N ARG A 906 -31.89 8.83 39.17
CA ARG A 906 -30.77 8.45 38.29
C ARG A 906 -30.04 7.18 38.72
N GLY A 907 -29.72 7.09 40.01
CA GLY A 907 -29.04 5.92 40.58
C GLY A 907 -29.90 4.65 40.57
N GLY A 908 -31.19 4.76 40.87
CA GLY A 908 -32.12 3.63 40.79
C GLY A 908 -32.27 3.11 39.35
N ASP A 909 -32.36 4.02 38.38
CA ASP A 909 -32.49 3.68 36.97
C ASP A 909 -31.23 2.97 36.43
N ALA A 910 -30.04 3.40 36.84
CA ALA A 910 -28.78 2.74 36.49
C ALA A 910 -28.69 1.31 37.05
N VAL A 911 -29.11 1.08 38.31
CA VAL A 911 -29.18 -0.26 38.91
C VAL A 911 -30.19 -1.15 38.19
N VAL A 912 -31.38 -0.63 37.87
CA VAL A 912 -32.40 -1.36 37.09
C VAL A 912 -31.84 -1.77 35.73
N ARG A 913 -31.17 -0.84 35.02
CA ARG A 913 -30.53 -1.09 33.73
C ARG A 913 -29.48 -2.20 33.82
N LEU A 914 -28.56 -2.12 34.78
CA LEU A 914 -27.53 -3.14 35.02
C LEU A 914 -28.15 -4.53 35.19
N LEU A 915 -29.10 -4.66 36.12
CA LEU A 915 -29.71 -5.94 36.47
C LEU A 915 -30.59 -6.49 35.33
N ALA A 916 -31.30 -5.63 34.59
CA ALA A 916 -32.09 -6.03 33.43
C ALA A 916 -31.21 -6.57 32.29
N ARG A 917 -30.10 -5.89 31.98
CA ARG A 917 -29.13 -6.34 30.97
C ARG A 917 -28.45 -7.63 31.41
N PHE A 918 -27.97 -7.70 32.65
CA PHE A 918 -27.32 -8.91 33.18
C PHE A 918 -28.26 -10.12 33.14
N ARG A 919 -29.53 -9.95 33.54
CA ARG A 919 -30.55 -11.00 33.42
C ARG A 919 -30.75 -11.45 31.99
N PHE A 920 -30.81 -10.52 31.04
CA PHE A 920 -30.95 -10.86 29.62
C PHE A 920 -29.77 -11.67 29.10
N VAL A 921 -28.54 -11.30 29.48
CA VAL A 921 -27.32 -12.03 29.12
C VAL A 921 -27.38 -13.43 29.72
N ALA A 922 -27.60 -13.55 31.02
CA ALA A 922 -27.70 -14.81 31.75
C ALA A 922 -28.71 -15.80 31.13
N GLU A 923 -29.94 -15.35 30.86
CA GLU A 923 -30.99 -16.23 30.30
C GLU A 923 -30.78 -16.57 28.81
N SER A 924 -30.07 -15.72 28.08
CA SER A 924 -29.78 -15.92 26.65
C SER A 924 -28.66 -16.93 26.41
N GLN A 925 -27.79 -17.16 27.39
CA GLN A 925 -26.73 -18.17 27.29
C GLN A 925 -27.24 -19.62 27.43
N ALA A 926 -28.49 -19.83 27.86
CA ALA A 926 -29.11 -21.17 27.94
C ALA A 926 -29.48 -21.74 26.55
N LEU A 927 -29.26 -23.04 26.32
CA LEU A 927 -29.66 -23.75 25.10
C LEU A 927 -31.17 -24.04 25.08
N TRP A 928 -31.77 -24.13 23.89
CA TRP A 928 -33.22 -24.26 23.73
C TRP A 928 -33.80 -25.55 24.36
N TRP A 929 -33.10 -26.68 24.28
CA TRP A 929 -33.51 -27.95 24.92
C TRP A 929 -33.32 -27.96 26.44
N GLN A 930 -32.62 -26.97 27.01
CA GLN A 930 -32.47 -26.81 28.46
C GLN A 930 -33.68 -26.07 29.10
N ARG A 931 -34.69 -25.70 28.29
CA ARG A 931 -35.95 -25.08 28.72
C ARG A 931 -37.13 -26.05 28.83
N LEU A 932 -36.91 -27.36 28.60
CA LEU A 932 -37.92 -28.42 28.68
C LEU A 932 -37.93 -29.11 30.08
N PRO A 933 -39.05 -29.77 30.48
CA PRO A 933 -39.19 -30.38 31.81
C PRO A 933 -38.22 -31.55 32.06
N PRO A 934 -37.93 -31.92 33.33
CA PRO A 934 -36.68 -32.60 33.69
C PRO A 934 -36.72 -34.10 33.41
N TRP A 935 -35.88 -34.55 32.48
CA TRP A 935 -35.36 -35.92 32.49
C TRP A 935 -34.09 -35.95 33.35
N ARG A 936 -33.88 -37.02 34.13
CA ARG A 936 -32.95 -37.12 35.29
C ARG A 936 -31.47 -36.73 35.07
N TRP A 937 -31.03 -36.44 33.87
CA TRP A 937 -29.68 -35.96 33.54
C TRP A 937 -29.54 -34.41 33.47
N LEU A 938 -30.62 -33.64 33.72
CA LEU A 938 -30.72 -32.17 33.50
C LEU A 938 -30.46 -31.25 34.73
N GLY A 939 -30.10 -31.77 35.90
CA GLY A 939 -30.15 -31.02 37.18
C GLY A 939 -29.15 -29.88 37.38
N ARG A 940 -28.03 -29.81 36.65
CA ARG A 940 -26.95 -28.86 36.95
C ARG A 940 -27.21 -27.44 36.43
N HIS A 941 -27.69 -27.29 35.20
CA HIS A 941 -27.88 -25.97 34.60
C HIS A 941 -29.14 -25.25 35.12
N ALA A 942 -30.21 -26.01 35.45
CA ALA A 942 -31.40 -25.46 36.09
C ALA A 942 -31.08 -24.85 37.48
N ARG A 943 -30.17 -25.48 38.24
CA ARG A 943 -29.67 -24.94 39.51
C ARG A 943 -28.89 -23.64 39.33
N ARG A 944 -28.12 -23.50 38.25
CA ARG A 944 -27.36 -22.27 37.97
C ARG A 944 -28.26 -21.10 37.54
N VAL A 945 -29.27 -21.35 36.71
CA VAL A 945 -30.28 -20.32 36.37
C VAL A 945 -31.07 -19.91 37.62
N ALA A 946 -31.41 -20.87 38.48
CA ALA A 946 -32.03 -20.57 39.77
C ALA A 946 -31.12 -19.74 40.68
N LEU A 947 -29.82 -20.08 40.77
CA LEU A 947 -28.82 -19.32 41.53
C LEU A 947 -28.66 -17.90 40.99
N LEU A 948 -28.56 -17.71 39.68
CA LEU A 948 -28.46 -16.38 39.06
C LEU A 948 -29.70 -15.53 39.35
N ARG A 949 -30.90 -16.12 39.25
CA ARG A 949 -32.15 -15.43 39.61
C ARG A 949 -32.18 -15.07 41.09
N GLN A 950 -31.74 -15.97 41.97
CA GLN A 950 -31.63 -15.71 43.40
C GLN A 950 -30.66 -14.54 43.67
N ARG A 951 -29.47 -14.53 43.06
CA ARG A 951 -28.49 -13.44 43.25
C ARG A 951 -28.98 -12.09 42.72
N ILE A 952 -29.69 -12.08 41.59
CA ILE A 952 -30.33 -10.85 41.08
C ILE A 952 -31.40 -10.35 42.07
N GLU A 953 -32.15 -11.26 42.69
CA GLU A 953 -33.17 -10.92 43.68
C GLU A 953 -32.55 -10.37 44.98
N GLU A 954 -31.44 -10.94 45.41
CA GLU A 954 -30.66 -10.44 46.54
C GLU A 954 -30.06 -9.06 46.22
N ALA A 955 -29.55 -8.83 45.01
CA ALA A 955 -29.07 -7.51 44.56
C ALA A 955 -30.20 -6.45 44.57
N LEU A 956 -31.40 -6.81 44.09
CA LEU A 956 -32.58 -5.94 44.15
C LEU A 956 -32.97 -5.61 45.59
N SER A 957 -32.95 -6.61 46.47
CA SER A 957 -33.30 -6.44 47.89
C SER A 957 -32.26 -5.62 48.66
N ALA A 958 -30.99 -5.65 48.23
CA ALA A 958 -29.93 -4.81 48.77
C ALA A 958 -30.07 -3.34 48.31
N ALA A 959 -30.35 -3.14 47.01
CA ALA A 959 -30.39 -1.82 46.39
C ALA A 959 -31.68 -1.04 46.67
N PHE A 960 -32.83 -1.71 46.84
CA PHE A 960 -34.13 -1.04 46.98
C PHE A 960 -34.79 -1.31 48.34
N SER A 961 -35.59 -0.36 48.79
CA SER A 961 -36.41 -0.54 50.00
C SER A 961 -37.48 -1.63 49.80
N PRO A 962 -37.96 -2.28 50.88
CA PRO A 962 -39.04 -3.28 50.78
C PRO A 962 -40.30 -2.77 50.07
N GLU A 963 -40.60 -1.47 50.21
CA GLU A 963 -41.75 -0.81 49.59
C GLU A 963 -41.59 -0.64 48.07
N GLN A 964 -40.36 -0.43 47.59
CA GLN A 964 -40.04 -0.23 46.18
C GLN A 964 -39.67 -1.51 45.45
N LEU A 965 -39.39 -2.61 46.18
CA LEU A 965 -38.85 -3.85 45.62
C LEU A 965 -39.73 -4.44 44.49
N GLU A 966 -41.05 -4.48 44.66
CA GLU A 966 -41.96 -4.99 43.62
C GLU A 966 -41.96 -4.11 42.36
N ALA A 967 -41.88 -2.79 42.53
CA ALA A 967 -41.80 -1.85 41.41
C ALA A 967 -40.45 -1.98 40.68
N ALA A 968 -39.35 -2.15 41.41
CA ALA A 968 -38.02 -2.38 40.86
C ALA A 968 -37.97 -3.71 40.07
N ARG A 969 -38.56 -4.78 40.60
CA ARG A 969 -38.71 -6.07 39.89
C ARG A 969 -39.46 -5.89 38.58
N ALA A 970 -40.59 -5.18 38.60
CA ALA A 970 -41.39 -4.91 37.42
C ALA A 970 -40.60 -4.10 36.36
N ALA A 971 -39.78 -3.15 36.80
CA ALA A 971 -38.91 -2.36 35.92
C ALA A 971 -37.80 -3.22 35.28
N VAL A 972 -37.13 -4.08 36.05
CA VAL A 972 -36.13 -5.04 35.53
C VAL A 972 -36.77 -6.00 34.52
N ASP A 973 -37.97 -6.51 34.80
CA ASP A 973 -38.73 -7.37 33.86
C ASP A 973 -39.10 -6.62 32.57
N ALA A 974 -39.47 -5.35 32.67
CA ALA A 974 -39.78 -4.50 31.51
C ALA A 974 -38.52 -4.31 30.63
N GLY A 975 -37.39 -3.92 31.22
CA GLY A 975 -36.12 -3.77 30.50
C GLY A 975 -35.65 -5.08 29.85
N HIS A 976 -35.79 -6.22 30.53
CA HIS A 976 -35.51 -7.53 29.96
C HIS A 976 -36.39 -7.85 28.73
N ARG A 977 -37.69 -7.55 28.79
CA ARG A 977 -38.62 -7.74 27.67
C ARG A 977 -38.30 -6.82 26.49
N GLU A 978 -37.88 -5.60 26.78
CA GLU A 978 -37.45 -4.63 25.77
C GLU A 978 -36.23 -5.14 24.99
N LEU A 979 -35.17 -5.57 25.69
CA LEU A 979 -33.97 -6.16 25.07
C LEU A 979 -34.32 -7.39 24.21
N ALA A 980 -35.23 -8.24 24.68
CA ALA A 980 -35.73 -9.36 23.90
C ALA A 980 -36.50 -8.91 22.63
N GLY A 981 -37.21 -7.78 22.70
CA GLY A 981 -37.85 -7.11 21.57
C GLY A 981 -36.83 -6.56 20.56
N GLN A 982 -35.82 -5.83 21.03
CA GLN A 982 -34.73 -5.28 20.22
C GLN A 982 -33.98 -6.38 19.47
N HIS A 983 -33.63 -7.49 20.13
CA HIS A 983 -33.04 -8.65 19.45
C HIS A 983 -33.96 -9.25 18.38
N ARG A 984 -35.27 -9.38 18.65
CA ARG A 984 -36.23 -9.88 17.64
C ARG A 984 -36.30 -8.94 16.43
N ALA A 985 -36.29 -7.63 16.66
CA ALA A 985 -36.28 -6.62 15.60
C ALA A 985 -34.97 -6.69 14.77
N ALA A 986 -33.81 -6.71 15.42
CA ALA A 986 -32.51 -6.82 14.75
C ALA A 986 -32.36 -8.14 13.98
N ARG A 987 -32.87 -9.26 14.51
CA ARG A 987 -32.91 -10.54 13.80
C ARG A 987 -33.83 -10.48 12.58
N LYS A 988 -34.99 -9.81 12.67
CA LYS A 988 -35.90 -9.60 11.53
C LYS A 988 -35.23 -8.73 10.46
N ALA A 989 -34.44 -7.75 10.85
CA ALA A 989 -33.64 -6.89 9.97
C ALA A 989 -32.38 -7.58 9.42
N ARG A 990 -32.08 -8.82 9.82
CA ARG A 990 -30.84 -9.57 9.47
C ARG A 990 -29.55 -8.87 9.93
N THR A 991 -29.63 -7.99 10.92
CA THR A 991 -28.47 -7.27 11.48
C THR A 991 -27.92 -7.90 12.76
N ALA A 992 -28.63 -8.87 13.35
CA ALA A 992 -28.19 -9.59 14.56
C ALA A 992 -27.88 -11.06 14.31
N SER A 993 -26.86 -11.55 15.02
CA SER A 993 -26.44 -12.95 15.11
C SER A 993 -27.43 -13.79 15.93
N ARG A 994 -27.08 -15.05 16.26
CA ARG A 994 -27.89 -15.88 17.19
C ARG A 994 -28.00 -15.16 18.53
N ARG A 995 -29.15 -15.29 19.22
CA ARG A 995 -29.42 -14.66 20.53
C ARG A 995 -28.28 -14.74 21.54
N GLN A 996 -27.57 -15.86 21.58
CA GLN A 996 -26.40 -16.07 22.44
C GLN A 996 -25.24 -15.13 22.13
N LEU A 997 -24.90 -14.99 20.85
CA LEU A 997 -23.85 -14.10 20.38
C LEU A 997 -24.29 -12.65 20.56
N TRP A 998 -25.51 -12.30 20.16
CA TRP A 998 -26.04 -10.95 20.36
C TRP A 998 -26.05 -10.53 21.84
N ALA A 999 -26.40 -11.43 22.76
CA ALA A 999 -26.36 -11.16 24.18
C ALA A 999 -24.92 -11.03 24.72
N ARG A 1000 -23.96 -11.80 24.20
CA ARG A 1000 -22.53 -11.63 24.51
C ARG A 1000 -22.06 -10.27 24.04
N ASP A 1001 -22.38 -9.92 22.80
CA ASP A 1001 -22.00 -8.65 22.18
C ASP A 1001 -22.67 -7.49 22.92
N LEU A 1002 -23.90 -7.65 23.42
CA LEU A 1002 -24.58 -6.67 24.28
C LEU A 1002 -23.87 -6.48 25.63
N GLY A 1003 -23.43 -7.58 26.26
CA GLY A 1003 -22.70 -7.54 27.52
C GLY A 1003 -21.30 -6.93 27.36
N ARG A 1004 -20.65 -7.14 26.21
CA ARG A 1004 -19.33 -6.62 25.84
C ARG A 1004 -19.36 -5.37 24.95
N SER A 1005 -20.54 -4.78 24.72
CA SER A 1005 -20.72 -3.64 23.81
C SER A 1005 -19.81 -2.46 24.12
N PRO A 1006 -19.58 -2.08 25.40
CA PRO A 1006 -18.66 -0.99 25.72
C PRO A 1006 -17.23 -1.24 25.22
N MET A 1007 -16.72 -2.48 25.38
CA MET A 1007 -15.39 -2.84 24.87
C MET A 1007 -15.34 -2.86 23.34
N LEU A 1008 -16.39 -3.35 22.69
CA LEU A 1008 -16.48 -3.42 21.22
C LEU A 1008 -16.54 -2.02 20.58
N LEU A 1009 -17.31 -1.11 21.19
CA LEU A 1009 -17.43 0.28 20.71
C LEU A 1009 -16.13 1.06 20.91
N ALA A 1010 -15.43 0.81 22.02
CA ALA A 1010 -14.18 1.48 22.35
C ALA A 1010 -12.91 0.82 21.77
N GLN A 1011 -13.07 -0.25 20.98
CA GLN A 1011 -11.97 -1.07 20.44
C GLN A 1011 -10.96 -1.51 21.53
N VAL A 1012 -11.48 -1.78 22.72
CA VAL A 1012 -10.67 -2.12 23.89
C VAL A 1012 -10.36 -3.60 23.89
N LYS A 1013 -9.07 -3.93 24.02
CA LYS A 1013 -8.57 -5.29 24.19
C LYS A 1013 -7.93 -5.40 25.57
N GLY A 1014 -8.58 -6.15 26.46
CA GLY A 1014 -7.95 -6.57 27.71
C GLY A 1014 -7.00 -7.75 27.46
N ASP A 1015 -6.04 -7.94 28.35
CA ASP A 1015 -5.20 -9.13 28.41
C ASP A 1015 -6.02 -10.43 28.53
N GLY A 1016 -7.19 -10.36 29.20
CA GLY A 1016 -8.16 -11.44 29.31
C GLY A 1016 -8.99 -11.70 28.05
N ALA A 1017 -8.75 -10.97 26.96
CA ALA A 1017 -9.21 -11.31 25.61
C ALA A 1017 -8.09 -11.95 24.76
N LEU A 1018 -6.85 -11.94 25.27
CA LEU A 1018 -5.67 -12.54 24.64
C LEU A 1018 -5.38 -13.87 25.34
N LEU A 1019 -5.16 -14.93 24.54
CA LEU A 1019 -4.96 -16.29 25.04
C LEU A 1019 -6.20 -16.88 25.76
N ASP A 1020 -7.40 -16.45 25.37
CA ASP A 1020 -8.68 -16.89 25.97
C ASP A 1020 -8.95 -18.37 25.83
N SER A 1021 -8.55 -18.96 24.70
CA SER A 1021 -8.79 -20.36 24.42
C SER A 1021 -7.60 -21.22 24.83
N PRO A 1022 -7.83 -22.46 25.30
CA PRO A 1022 -6.75 -23.42 25.52
C PRO A 1022 -5.88 -23.65 24.27
N GLU A 1023 -6.43 -23.47 23.06
CA GLU A 1023 -5.64 -23.57 21.84
C GLU A 1023 -4.67 -22.40 21.69
N THR A 1024 -5.14 -21.17 21.94
CA THR A 1024 -4.30 -19.96 21.86
C THR A 1024 -3.20 -19.90 22.92
N ARG A 1025 -3.31 -20.67 24.00
CA ARG A 1025 -2.29 -20.81 25.06
C ARG A 1025 -1.15 -21.78 24.73
N VAL A 1026 -1.14 -22.36 23.53
CA VAL A 1026 -0.07 -23.27 23.09
C VAL A 1026 0.77 -22.56 22.04
N ILE A 1027 2.07 -22.44 22.28
CA ILE A 1027 3.00 -21.84 21.33
C ILE A 1027 4.22 -22.73 21.09
N GLY A 1028 4.78 -22.65 19.89
CA GLY A 1028 6.04 -23.32 19.57
C GLY A 1028 7.24 -22.64 20.21
N GLU A 1029 8.31 -23.39 20.42
CA GLU A 1029 9.62 -22.87 20.87
C GLU A 1029 10.12 -21.72 20.01
N GLU A 1030 9.97 -21.80 18.68
CA GLU A 1030 10.39 -20.76 17.75
C GLU A 1030 9.62 -19.44 17.96
N ALA A 1031 8.30 -19.51 18.15
CA ALA A 1031 7.48 -18.33 18.42
C ALA A 1031 7.82 -17.69 19.79
N TYR A 1032 8.04 -18.53 20.81
CA TYR A 1032 8.46 -18.08 22.13
C TYR A 1032 9.85 -17.44 22.12
N ALA A 1033 10.81 -18.08 21.44
CA ALA A 1033 12.16 -17.56 21.25
C ALA A 1033 12.16 -16.26 20.42
N THR A 1034 11.27 -16.16 19.42
CA THR A 1034 11.07 -14.93 18.64
C THR A 1034 10.58 -13.80 19.53
N ALA A 1035 9.58 -14.04 20.40
CA ALA A 1035 9.09 -13.03 21.34
C ALA A 1035 10.20 -12.58 22.32
N ALA A 1036 10.99 -13.52 22.84
CA ALA A 1036 12.14 -13.21 23.71
C ALA A 1036 13.24 -12.41 22.97
N SER A 1037 13.56 -12.76 21.72
CA SER A 1037 14.52 -12.04 20.89
C SER A 1037 14.04 -10.64 20.50
N GLN A 1038 12.75 -10.47 20.25
CA GLN A 1038 12.12 -9.18 20.03
C GLN A 1038 12.20 -8.29 21.27
N GLU A 1039 11.99 -8.83 22.48
CA GLU A 1039 12.17 -8.06 23.73
C GLU A 1039 13.63 -7.70 23.95
N ALA A 1040 14.59 -8.60 23.72
CA ALA A 1040 16.01 -8.27 23.82
C ALA A 1040 16.41 -7.14 22.85
N SER A 1041 15.85 -7.15 21.63
CA SER A 1041 16.05 -6.07 20.65
C SER A 1041 15.38 -4.77 21.08
N ALA A 1042 14.18 -4.84 21.67
CA ALA A 1042 13.47 -3.70 22.23
C ALA A 1042 14.21 -3.10 23.44
N GLU A 1043 14.80 -3.94 24.28
CA GLU A 1043 15.64 -3.54 25.41
C GLU A 1043 16.90 -2.82 24.96
N ALA A 1044 17.60 -3.35 23.94
CA ALA A 1044 18.76 -2.67 23.35
C ALA A 1044 18.38 -1.29 22.78
N ARG A 1045 17.26 -1.21 22.05
CA ARG A 1045 16.73 0.06 21.53
C ARG A 1045 16.33 1.02 22.64
N ARG A 1046 15.70 0.53 23.70
CA ARG A 1046 15.31 1.33 24.89
C ARG A 1046 16.54 1.89 25.58
N ALA A 1047 17.57 1.07 25.82
CA ALA A 1047 18.82 1.51 26.41
C ALA A 1047 19.51 2.59 25.57
N GLU A 1048 19.49 2.46 24.24
CA GLU A 1048 19.98 3.49 23.31
C GLU A 1048 19.17 4.79 23.40
N LEU A 1049 17.83 4.69 23.41
CA LEU A 1049 16.93 5.84 23.55
C LEU A 1049 17.16 6.57 24.88
N GLU A 1050 17.21 5.85 26.00
CA GLU A 1050 17.47 6.43 27.31
C GLU A 1050 18.88 7.05 27.40
N ASP A 1051 19.90 6.40 26.86
CA ASP A 1051 21.26 6.92 26.83
C ASP A 1051 21.37 8.17 25.96
N GLN A 1052 20.70 8.18 24.82
CA GLN A 1052 20.61 9.36 23.96
C GLN A 1052 19.85 10.50 24.64
N ALA A 1053 18.72 10.21 25.27
CA ALA A 1053 17.94 11.19 26.01
C ALA A 1053 18.80 11.79 27.14
N ARG A 1054 19.44 10.96 27.97
CA ARG A 1054 20.38 11.39 29.00
C ARG A 1054 21.50 12.27 28.45
N ARG A 1055 22.10 11.93 27.30
CA ARG A 1055 23.14 12.77 26.65
C ARG A 1055 22.58 14.13 26.21
N VAL A 1056 21.41 14.14 25.56
CA VAL A 1056 20.75 15.38 25.11
C VAL A 1056 20.39 16.23 26.32
N HIS A 1057 19.82 15.65 27.36
CA HIS A 1057 19.52 16.34 28.61
C HIS A 1057 20.78 16.90 29.26
N ALA A 1058 21.86 16.12 29.38
CA ALA A 1058 23.12 16.60 29.96
C ALA A 1058 23.79 17.72 29.13
N ARG A 1059 23.66 17.69 27.81
CA ARG A 1059 24.20 18.72 26.90
C ARG A 1059 23.39 20.03 26.98
N LEU A 1060 22.06 19.90 27.00
CA LEU A 1060 21.15 21.03 26.79
C LEU A 1060 20.56 21.61 28.07
N PHE A 1061 20.29 20.80 29.09
CA PHE A 1061 19.70 21.28 30.34
C PHE A 1061 20.64 22.22 31.07
N VAL A 1062 20.13 23.38 31.48
CA VAL A 1062 20.87 24.35 32.30
C VAL A 1062 20.23 24.36 33.68
N PRO A 1063 20.89 23.77 34.70
CA PRO A 1063 20.41 23.91 36.07
C PRO A 1063 20.41 25.40 36.45
N GLN A 1064 19.38 25.86 37.15
CA GLN A 1064 19.38 27.22 37.69
C GLN A 1064 20.63 27.38 38.57
N ALA A 1065 21.44 28.40 38.29
CA ALA A 1065 22.28 28.96 39.32
C ALA A 1065 21.35 29.67 40.30
N GLU A 1066 21.35 29.25 41.57
CA GLU A 1066 20.69 29.97 42.67
C GLU A 1066 21.06 31.46 42.69
#